data_AF-A0A3F2RGD6-F1
#
_entry.id   AF-A0A3F2RGD6-F1
#
_cell.length_a   1.000
_cell.length_b   1.000
_cell.length_c   1.000
_cell.angle_alpha   90.00
_cell.angle_beta   90.00
_cell.angle_gamma   90.00
#
_symmetry.space_group_name_H-M   'P 1'
#
loop_
_entity.id
_entity.type
_entity.pdbx_description
1 polymer ?
#
loop_
_entity_poly.entity_id
_entity_poly.type
_entity_poly.pdbx_seq_one_letter_code
_entity_poly.pdbx_strand_id
1 'polypeptide(L)'
;MRRDNVATDVIQDVPLSTPASEDHKVLDDSVTEQLDVVKPVVGCEALLGVDLSGITEEGNAAVTSAAETVHEGTLYCSVEGTLPTSIQWQVLLPVRTWTQRYMQIGCGGLCGNIRMQVNTAFGSRQVDGGEFVLAATDMGGGMDGKVFANNPGRRKSFAYSAHHLTALVSKTLIQAYYGQKPCYSYFNGCSDGGREGVMEAIRYPNDFDGIIAGAPAMLFQFQNSLHHGWLVMSNIDGPMPELPPMRRGPPGGPSEHDPPGRGPPGHGPPGGGPTAIVTASKLPLLHDAVVRACDAQDGLVDGLLSEPRLCQFDPRELLCASATVDAAAVSVERHLSEEQQCLTEAEVEVIRKFYLGPVDPVTGRHLTVGQPQFGSEHAWEGVFVPSKQGEPVMSAFIALAALRYLIFEPNPPETYSLNDLEFTEATVDLLRSRHPLLDATSPDLAAFKAAGGKLILWHGWSDEHISPRTTIAYHEALQKQMGGADQVAEFERLYLLPGVQHCGHGDGMAAIDLVTPLLEWVEQGRAPHEILTSTDLDQRPWMSVAPVVARSRPVFPYPSLAKYAGQGDVNDAVNFVEGVPLYTAPTAAWAGQNFFDAYVPRTERNGIAEPDVVESMQKLPGYLMQLQGLNAHVASIIDTENSQSAQSAADGETRTQTTSGMRFLRALLALDPTGVWNDQGVLGVDSVEMQHSSYNGTLLVLIGRDGNLKPLIHAAALVPKESVEHCTWFLEKLIAHGFPLRRFPMVINGRGALGTACTQMHVPHVMMCTRHLLEGMREGKGVELQPEDEALVWQAQRAEAESEYLVAVAQLSRQNEEAANYIRALEPIRWCLYPYLAMRKMYGWQTTRYEELDLGTQSLGLTLATTQLPYECLKSLSLVAMQATFQRHERATQWELEGRVVTPAAEKLMQEQAARVPQYSVCMSSAQLAFVWNTHNTQIRQRRVDLQHRTCTCARRLQWGIPCRHVLAALQKLGALHQAVEFFDECYLVRNYVSSFKGRALELPVEDTIARDPNMRPPLLVEKQPSNEFELGAEDSVARVISGSLDKLIFLLFKSPR
;
A
#
# COMPACT_ATOMS: atom_id res chain seq x y z
N MET A 1 42.37 -12.59 -90.63
CA MET A 1 43.55 -13.22 -89.98
C MET A 1 43.00 -14.18 -88.95
N ARG A 2 43.08 -15.51 -89.11
CA ARG A 2 44.21 -16.28 -88.57
C ARG A 2 44.85 -15.61 -87.36
N ARG A 3 44.15 -15.72 -86.23
CA ARG A 3 44.66 -16.18 -84.94
C ARG A 3 43.60 -17.15 -84.42
N ASP A 4 43.95 -18.44 -84.54
CA ASP A 4 43.50 -19.66 -83.87
C ASP A 4 42.00 -19.76 -83.50
N ASN A 5 41.13 -20.30 -84.39
CA ASN A 5 40.82 -21.72 -84.69
C ASN A 5 39.93 -22.33 -83.58
N VAL A 6 38.67 -22.76 -83.78
CA VAL A 6 37.94 -23.45 -84.89
C VAL A 6 36.43 -23.12 -84.68
N ALA A 7 35.69 -22.49 -85.60
CA ALA A 7 34.79 -23.04 -86.65
C ALA A 7 33.76 -24.10 -86.13
N THR A 8 32.47 -24.16 -86.47
CA THR A 8 31.59 -23.49 -87.47
C THR A 8 30.14 -23.98 -87.23
N ASP A 9 29.17 -23.10 -87.48
CA ASP A 9 27.83 -23.29 -88.09
C ASP A 9 26.87 -24.40 -87.62
N VAL A 10 25.60 -24.03 -87.35
CA VAL A 10 24.48 -24.03 -88.34
C VAL A 10 23.17 -23.57 -87.64
N ILE A 11 22.41 -22.73 -88.34
CA ILE A 11 21.06 -22.25 -88.06
C ILE A 11 20.02 -23.34 -88.44
N GLN A 12 18.95 -23.56 -87.66
CA GLN A 12 17.54 -23.53 -88.11
C GLN A 12 16.50 -24.09 -87.10
N ASP A 13 15.49 -23.24 -86.86
CA ASP A 13 14.04 -23.45 -86.69
C ASP A 13 13.38 -24.22 -85.51
N VAL A 14 12.28 -23.59 -85.05
CA VAL A 14 10.97 -24.11 -84.54
C VAL A 14 10.59 -23.69 -83.09
N PRO A 15 9.31 -23.32 -82.80
CA PRO A 15 8.94 -22.28 -81.83
C PRO A 15 8.13 -22.72 -80.59
N LEU A 16 7.85 -21.73 -79.73
CA LEU A 16 6.72 -21.60 -78.76
C LEU A 16 6.63 -22.61 -77.60
N SER A 17 6.94 -22.15 -76.39
CA SER A 17 5.99 -22.09 -75.24
C SER A 17 6.67 -21.52 -73.99
N THR A 18 5.87 -20.87 -73.16
CA THR A 18 6.18 -20.22 -71.87
C THR A 18 6.99 -21.08 -70.89
N PRO A 19 7.81 -20.47 -70.01
CA PRO A 19 8.10 -21.08 -68.72
C PRO A 19 7.76 -20.18 -67.52
N ALA A 20 7.37 -20.89 -66.48
CA ALA A 20 7.06 -20.44 -65.15
C ALA A 20 8.30 -19.89 -64.41
N SER A 21 7.98 -19.16 -63.36
CA SER A 21 8.86 -18.59 -62.34
C SER A 21 9.72 -19.62 -61.62
N GLU A 22 11.01 -19.33 -61.49
CA GLU A 22 11.84 -19.72 -60.34
C GLU A 22 13.06 -18.80 -60.24
N ASP A 23 13.61 -18.75 -59.02
CA ASP A 23 14.91 -18.21 -58.60
C ASP A 23 14.99 -16.74 -58.11
N HIS A 24 14.54 -16.54 -56.87
CA HIS A 24 15.20 -15.60 -55.96
C HIS A 24 16.09 -16.35 -54.96
N LYS A 25 17.37 -15.98 -55.02
CA LYS A 25 18.54 -16.53 -54.32
C LYS A 25 18.31 -16.87 -52.84
N VAL A 26 18.46 -18.16 -52.56
CA VAL A 26 18.85 -18.73 -51.26
C VAL A 26 20.19 -18.11 -50.86
N LEU A 27 20.23 -17.46 -49.70
CA LEU A 27 21.47 -17.08 -49.03
C LEU A 27 22.18 -18.35 -48.55
N ASP A 28 23.46 -18.39 -48.85
CA ASP A 28 24.43 -19.48 -48.65
C ASP A 28 24.42 -20.05 -47.23
N ASP A 29 24.22 -21.37 -47.12
CA ASP A 29 24.32 -22.19 -45.91
C ASP A 29 25.77 -22.23 -45.41
N SER A 30 26.20 -21.23 -44.65
CA SER A 30 27.39 -21.36 -43.81
C SER A 30 27.00 -22.08 -42.51
N VAL A 31 27.21 -23.40 -42.49
CA VAL A 31 27.26 -24.33 -41.34
C VAL A 31 26.85 -23.71 -39.99
N THR A 32 25.56 -23.78 -39.68
CA THR A 32 25.00 -23.45 -38.37
C THR A 32 25.36 -24.55 -37.36
N GLU A 33 26.01 -24.23 -36.25
CA GLU A 33 25.99 -25.10 -35.07
C GLU A 33 24.56 -25.08 -34.50
N GLN A 34 23.70 -25.95 -35.03
CA GLN A 34 22.36 -26.17 -34.50
C GLN A 34 22.51 -26.99 -33.21
N LEU A 35 21.98 -26.47 -32.09
CA LEU A 35 22.01 -27.21 -30.81
C LEU A 35 21.31 -28.56 -30.96
N ASP A 36 21.99 -29.62 -30.54
CA ASP A 36 21.45 -30.97 -30.60
C ASP A 36 20.20 -31.12 -29.72
N VAL A 37 19.25 -31.93 -30.19
CA VAL A 37 18.09 -32.35 -29.41
C VAL A 37 18.52 -33.32 -28.31
N VAL A 38 18.16 -33.01 -27.06
CA VAL A 38 18.48 -33.84 -25.90
C VAL A 38 17.22 -34.51 -25.37
N LYS A 39 17.29 -35.84 -25.18
CA LYS A 39 16.20 -36.66 -24.64
C LYS A 39 16.29 -36.76 -23.12
N PRO A 40 15.16 -36.95 -22.41
CA PRO A 40 15.18 -37.14 -20.97
C PRO A 40 15.93 -38.42 -20.58
N VAL A 41 16.64 -38.36 -19.45
CA VAL A 41 17.37 -39.50 -18.85
C VAL A 41 16.55 -40.25 -17.79
N VAL A 42 15.41 -39.66 -17.37
CA VAL A 42 14.46 -40.23 -16.42
C VAL A 42 13.01 -40.03 -16.89
N GLY A 43 12.07 -40.80 -16.36
CA GLY A 43 10.63 -40.61 -16.60
C GLY A 43 10.10 -39.32 -15.97
N CYS A 44 8.97 -38.81 -16.46
CA CYS A 44 8.37 -37.56 -15.95
C CYS A 44 8.00 -37.67 -14.45
N GLU A 45 7.51 -38.83 -14.03
CA GLU A 45 7.15 -39.12 -12.65
C GLU A 45 8.33 -39.07 -11.68
N ALA A 46 9.56 -39.23 -12.17
CA ALA A 46 10.76 -39.12 -11.34
C ALA A 46 10.97 -37.69 -10.81
N LEU A 47 10.40 -36.68 -11.48
CA LEU A 47 10.51 -35.28 -11.07
C LEU A 47 9.71 -34.95 -9.80
N LEU A 48 8.74 -35.80 -9.40
CA LEU A 48 8.05 -35.66 -8.11
C LEU A 48 8.99 -35.73 -6.91
N GLY A 49 10.11 -36.45 -7.03
CA GLY A 49 11.08 -36.67 -5.96
C GLY A 49 12.27 -35.70 -5.98
N VAL A 50 12.27 -34.69 -6.84
CA VAL A 50 13.39 -33.74 -6.93
C VAL A 50 13.42 -32.85 -5.70
N ASP A 51 14.57 -32.83 -5.03
CA ASP A 51 14.80 -31.97 -3.86
C ASP A 51 15.04 -30.52 -4.29
N LEU A 52 14.10 -29.65 -3.95
CA LEU A 52 14.15 -28.20 -4.19
C LEU A 52 14.46 -27.41 -2.90
N SER A 53 14.78 -28.08 -1.79
CA SER A 53 15.00 -27.43 -0.49
C SER A 53 16.16 -26.42 -0.49
N GLY A 54 17.13 -26.59 -1.39
CA GLY A 54 18.28 -25.69 -1.53
C GLY A 54 18.04 -24.42 -2.35
N ILE A 55 16.83 -24.22 -2.90
CA ILE A 55 16.54 -23.10 -3.82
C ILE A 55 16.14 -21.82 -3.08
N THR A 56 15.68 -21.90 -1.83
CA THR A 56 15.19 -20.74 -1.09
C THR A 56 15.99 -20.52 0.20
N GLU A 57 16.30 -19.26 0.53
CA GLU A 57 16.81 -18.89 1.86
C GLU A 57 15.77 -19.13 2.98
N GLU A 58 14.50 -19.31 2.61
CA GLU A 58 13.34 -19.40 3.52
C GLU A 58 12.76 -20.84 3.65
N GLY A 59 13.32 -21.82 2.92
CA GLY A 59 12.80 -23.20 2.82
C GLY A 59 11.45 -23.28 2.09
N ASN A 60 11.09 -24.46 1.53
CA ASN A 60 9.73 -24.82 1.03
C ASN A 60 9.39 -24.60 -0.46
N ALA A 61 10.35 -24.55 -1.39
CA ALA A 61 10.00 -24.87 -2.78
C ALA A 61 9.66 -26.36 -2.88
N ALA A 62 8.55 -26.73 -3.53
CA ALA A 62 8.11 -28.12 -3.60
C ALA A 62 7.44 -28.43 -4.94
N VAL A 63 7.64 -29.65 -5.43
CA VAL A 63 6.90 -30.20 -6.57
C VAL A 63 5.57 -30.76 -6.05
N THR A 64 4.45 -30.36 -6.66
CA THR A 64 3.11 -30.86 -6.32
C THR A 64 2.58 -31.85 -7.35
N SER A 65 2.99 -31.72 -8.61
CA SER A 65 2.57 -32.63 -9.69
C SER A 65 3.68 -32.77 -10.74
N ALA A 66 3.77 -33.94 -11.36
CA ALA A 66 4.59 -34.17 -12.55
C ALA A 66 3.87 -35.19 -13.44
N ALA A 67 3.45 -34.78 -14.63
CA ALA A 67 2.73 -35.63 -15.57
C ALA A 67 2.95 -35.21 -17.02
N GLU A 68 2.92 -36.17 -17.95
CA GLU A 68 2.97 -35.84 -19.37
C GLU A 68 1.66 -35.18 -19.83
N THR A 69 1.78 -34.10 -20.62
CA THR A 69 0.67 -33.35 -21.21
C THR A 69 1.01 -32.89 -22.62
N VAL A 70 0.00 -32.57 -23.43
CA VAL A 70 0.20 -31.96 -24.75
C VAL A 70 -0.16 -30.48 -24.65
N HIS A 71 0.80 -29.63 -25.03
CA HIS A 71 0.63 -28.18 -25.12
C HIS A 71 1.00 -27.74 -26.53
N GLU A 72 0.08 -27.03 -27.21
CA GLU A 72 0.22 -26.58 -28.61
C GLU A 72 0.75 -27.67 -29.57
N GLY A 73 0.26 -28.91 -29.42
CA GLY A 73 0.65 -30.03 -30.29
C GLY A 73 1.97 -30.73 -29.93
N THR A 74 2.72 -30.23 -28.95
CA THR A 74 3.97 -30.84 -28.47
C THR A 74 3.76 -31.56 -27.14
N LEU A 75 4.40 -32.72 -26.97
CA LEU A 75 4.37 -33.52 -25.74
C LEU A 75 5.41 -33.01 -24.74
N TYR A 76 4.95 -32.62 -23.55
CA TYR A 76 5.77 -32.12 -22.45
C TYR A 76 5.60 -32.99 -21.20
N CYS A 77 6.63 -33.10 -20.38
CA CYS A 77 6.48 -33.36 -18.95
C CYS A 77 6.12 -32.04 -18.26
N SER A 78 4.88 -31.91 -17.78
CA SER A 78 4.41 -30.76 -17.01
C SER A 78 4.66 -31.00 -15.53
N VAL A 79 5.43 -30.12 -14.92
CA VAL A 79 5.74 -30.13 -13.48
C VAL A 79 5.15 -28.87 -12.87
N GLU A 80 4.34 -29.02 -11.83
CA GLU A 80 3.80 -27.89 -11.07
C GLU A 80 4.29 -27.96 -9.64
N GLY A 81 4.30 -26.82 -8.98
CA GLY A 81 4.68 -26.76 -7.59
C GLY A 81 4.40 -25.42 -6.93
N THR A 82 4.95 -25.29 -5.73
CA THR A 82 4.78 -24.09 -4.90
C THR A 82 6.13 -23.52 -4.48
N LEU A 83 6.16 -22.20 -4.28
CA LEU A 83 7.20 -21.46 -3.55
C LEU A 83 6.62 -20.99 -2.20
N PRO A 84 7.42 -20.42 -1.28
CA PRO A 84 6.92 -19.86 -0.02
C PRO A 84 5.71 -18.93 -0.21
N THR A 85 4.78 -18.88 0.76
CA THR A 85 3.51 -18.12 0.68
C THR A 85 2.47 -18.61 -0.34
N SER A 86 2.61 -19.87 -0.79
CA SER A 86 1.70 -20.53 -1.75
C SER A 86 1.64 -19.81 -3.10
N ILE A 87 2.80 -19.41 -3.59
CA ILE A 87 3.00 -18.91 -4.96
C ILE A 87 3.11 -20.14 -5.86
N GLN A 88 2.33 -20.18 -6.94
CA GLN A 88 2.33 -21.31 -7.86
C GLN A 88 3.34 -21.09 -8.99
N TRP A 89 3.93 -22.19 -9.46
CA TRP A 89 4.74 -22.21 -10.66
C TRP A 89 4.47 -23.48 -11.46
N GLN A 90 4.77 -23.42 -12.75
CA GLN A 90 4.70 -24.55 -13.66
C GLN A 90 5.91 -24.53 -14.60
N VAL A 91 6.41 -25.71 -14.95
CA VAL A 91 7.49 -25.95 -15.91
C VAL A 91 7.05 -27.03 -16.89
N LEU A 92 7.14 -26.75 -18.19
CA LEU A 92 6.88 -27.68 -19.28
C LEU A 92 8.22 -28.10 -19.91
N LEU A 93 8.59 -29.38 -19.79
CA LEU A 93 9.83 -29.94 -20.32
C LEU A 93 9.55 -30.82 -21.56
N PRO A 94 9.96 -30.44 -22.79
CA PRO A 94 9.65 -31.22 -24.00
C PRO A 94 10.22 -32.63 -23.94
N VAL A 95 9.39 -33.64 -24.22
CA VAL A 95 9.83 -35.04 -24.14
C VAL A 95 10.76 -35.43 -25.31
N ARG A 96 10.62 -34.76 -26.46
CA ARG A 96 11.26 -35.19 -27.72
C ARG A 96 12.02 -34.11 -28.49
N THR A 97 11.76 -32.84 -28.20
CA THR A 97 12.11 -31.71 -29.08
C THR A 97 13.05 -30.71 -28.42
N TRP A 98 13.45 -30.91 -27.16
CA TRP A 98 14.23 -29.93 -26.42
C TRP A 98 15.62 -29.70 -27.02
N THR A 99 15.92 -28.47 -27.44
CA THR A 99 17.21 -28.05 -28.02
C THR A 99 18.06 -27.26 -27.02
N GLN A 100 18.12 -27.74 -25.78
CA GLN A 100 19.00 -27.20 -24.72
C GLN A 100 18.69 -25.75 -24.28
N ARG A 101 17.52 -25.21 -24.67
CA ARG A 101 17.08 -23.85 -24.33
C ARG A 101 16.00 -23.83 -23.25
N TYR A 102 16.07 -22.84 -22.38
CA TYR A 102 15.08 -22.56 -21.35
C TYR A 102 14.44 -21.19 -21.63
N MET A 103 13.12 -21.08 -21.52
CA MET A 103 12.40 -19.81 -21.62
C MET A 103 11.42 -19.64 -20.47
N GLN A 104 11.54 -18.55 -19.72
CA GLN A 104 10.57 -18.14 -18.71
C GLN A 104 9.64 -17.06 -19.26
N ILE A 105 8.37 -17.14 -18.89
CA ILE A 105 7.30 -16.27 -19.39
C ILE A 105 6.82 -15.38 -18.24
N GLY A 106 6.74 -14.07 -18.50
CA GLY A 106 6.20 -13.07 -17.59
C GLY A 106 4.68 -13.05 -17.53
N CYS A 107 4.13 -12.41 -16.51
CA CYS A 107 2.70 -12.27 -16.26
C CYS A 107 2.10 -11.02 -16.94
N GLY A 108 0.81 -10.74 -16.71
CA GLY A 108 0.21 -9.44 -17.01
C GLY A 108 -0.63 -8.91 -15.84
N GLY A 109 -0.87 -7.60 -15.81
CA GLY A 109 -1.62 -6.94 -14.75
C GLY A 109 -0.91 -7.05 -13.39
N LEU A 110 -1.65 -7.47 -12.35
CA LEU A 110 -1.07 -7.76 -11.03
C LEU A 110 -0.79 -9.25 -10.83
N CYS A 111 -0.51 -9.97 -11.92
CA CYS A 111 -0.35 -11.43 -11.98
C CYS A 111 -1.51 -12.24 -11.37
N GLY A 112 -1.20 -13.37 -10.72
CA GLY A 112 -2.16 -14.27 -10.10
C GLY A 112 -2.70 -15.39 -11.00
N ASN A 113 -2.21 -15.50 -12.24
CA ASN A 113 -2.54 -16.60 -13.16
C ASN A 113 -1.31 -17.01 -13.96
N ILE A 114 -1.10 -18.32 -14.12
CA ILE A 114 -0.03 -18.89 -14.95
C ILE A 114 -0.53 -18.99 -16.39
N ARG A 115 0.25 -18.47 -17.35
CA ARG A 115 0.00 -18.58 -18.79
C ARG A 115 1.27 -19.05 -19.50
N MET A 116 1.15 -20.11 -20.29
CA MET A 116 2.27 -20.72 -21.02
C MET A 116 2.31 -20.27 -22.49
N GLN A 117 2.27 -18.95 -22.69
CA GLN A 117 2.24 -18.34 -24.00
C GLN A 117 3.47 -17.45 -24.20
N VAL A 118 4.26 -17.74 -25.24
CA VAL A 118 5.39 -16.89 -25.63
C VAL A 118 4.87 -15.76 -26.52
N ASN A 119 5.12 -14.51 -26.13
CA ASN A 119 4.71 -13.33 -26.91
C ASN A 119 5.73 -13.05 -28.02
N THR A 120 5.30 -12.30 -29.05
CA THR A 120 6.18 -11.84 -30.15
C THR A 120 7.06 -12.94 -30.74
N ALA A 121 6.46 -14.11 -30.99
CA ALA A 121 7.12 -15.30 -31.53
C ALA A 121 6.45 -15.76 -32.83
N PHE A 122 5.84 -14.83 -33.58
CA PHE A 122 5.05 -15.17 -34.75
C PHE A 122 5.92 -15.83 -35.83
N GLY A 123 5.63 -17.07 -36.20
CA GLY A 123 6.42 -17.82 -37.18
C GLY A 123 7.77 -18.32 -36.66
N SER A 124 8.05 -18.16 -35.36
CA SER A 124 9.28 -18.66 -34.74
C SER A 124 9.27 -20.19 -34.71
N ARG A 125 10.12 -20.80 -35.54
CA ARG A 125 10.21 -22.26 -35.65
C ARG A 125 10.57 -22.94 -34.33
N GLN A 126 11.38 -22.29 -33.51
CA GLN A 126 11.83 -22.83 -32.23
C GLN A 126 10.68 -22.88 -31.21
N VAL A 127 9.79 -21.89 -31.23
CA VAL A 127 8.60 -21.86 -30.36
C VAL A 127 7.55 -22.86 -30.88
N ASP A 128 7.20 -22.77 -32.16
CA ASP A 128 6.18 -23.64 -32.78
C ASP A 128 6.61 -25.12 -32.80
N GLY A 129 7.91 -25.39 -32.87
CA GLY A 129 8.50 -26.72 -32.77
C GLY A 129 8.58 -27.28 -31.34
N GLY A 130 8.20 -26.49 -30.33
CA GLY A 130 8.26 -26.88 -28.93
C GLY A 130 9.68 -27.20 -28.47
N GLU A 131 10.65 -26.39 -28.87
CA GLU A 131 12.07 -26.66 -28.63
C GLU A 131 12.59 -26.16 -27.27
N PHE A 132 11.79 -25.39 -26.54
CA PHE A 132 12.13 -24.80 -25.24
C PHE A 132 11.55 -25.59 -24.07
N VAL A 133 12.29 -25.65 -22.97
CA VAL A 133 11.63 -25.80 -21.66
C VAL A 133 10.96 -24.46 -21.35
N LEU A 134 9.65 -24.49 -21.08
CA LEU A 134 8.87 -23.30 -20.72
C LEU A 134 8.61 -23.26 -19.22
N ALA A 135 8.65 -22.08 -18.60
CA ALA A 135 8.24 -21.91 -17.22
C ALA A 135 7.46 -20.61 -16.99
N ALA A 136 6.56 -20.62 -16.01
CA ALA A 136 5.82 -19.44 -15.59
C ALA A 136 5.39 -19.57 -14.11
N THR A 137 5.09 -18.43 -13.48
CA THR A 137 4.62 -18.35 -12.08
C THR A 137 3.46 -17.37 -11.96
N ASP A 138 2.58 -17.60 -10.98
CA ASP A 138 1.50 -16.65 -10.66
C ASP A 138 2.00 -15.42 -9.88
N MET A 139 3.29 -15.40 -9.52
CA MET A 139 3.98 -14.35 -8.76
C MET A 139 3.33 -14.05 -7.39
N GLY A 140 2.44 -14.90 -6.89
CA GLY A 140 1.65 -14.65 -5.69
C GLY A 140 0.65 -13.48 -5.83
N GLY A 141 0.41 -13.07 -7.07
CA GLY A 141 -0.39 -11.89 -7.42
C GLY A 141 -1.89 -12.11 -7.41
N GLY A 142 -2.61 -11.09 -7.83
CA GLY A 142 -4.07 -11.08 -7.91
C GLY A 142 -4.59 -9.73 -8.41
N MET A 143 -5.43 -9.75 -9.43
CA MET A 143 -5.89 -8.55 -10.14
C MET A 143 -6.60 -7.51 -9.25
N ASP A 144 -7.20 -7.91 -8.14
CA ASP A 144 -7.84 -6.99 -7.18
C ASP A 144 -6.85 -6.33 -6.20
N GLY A 145 -5.58 -6.74 -6.22
CA GLY A 145 -4.50 -6.24 -5.36
C GLY A 145 -4.62 -6.65 -3.88
N LYS A 146 -5.74 -7.22 -3.43
CA LYS A 146 -6.01 -7.48 -2.01
C LYS A 146 -5.01 -8.43 -1.38
N VAL A 147 -4.48 -9.35 -2.18
CA VAL A 147 -3.44 -10.31 -1.78
C VAL A 147 -2.16 -9.63 -1.26
N PHE A 148 -1.94 -8.34 -1.56
CA PHE A 148 -0.78 -7.56 -1.14
C PHE A 148 -0.99 -6.72 0.12
N ALA A 149 -2.24 -6.45 0.52
CA ALA A 149 -2.61 -5.43 1.49
C ALA A 149 -1.83 -5.53 2.81
N ASN A 150 -1.60 -6.76 3.29
CA ASN A 150 -0.88 -7.06 4.53
C ASN A 150 0.07 -8.26 4.36
N ASN A 151 0.57 -8.50 3.14
CA ASN A 151 1.41 -9.65 2.85
C ASN A 151 2.73 -9.20 2.18
N PRO A 152 3.77 -8.87 2.96
CA PRO A 152 5.07 -8.47 2.41
C PRO A 152 5.70 -9.58 1.55
N GLY A 153 5.41 -10.86 1.83
CA GLY A 153 5.92 -11.97 1.00
C GLY A 153 5.32 -12.02 -0.38
N ARG A 154 4.02 -11.75 -0.52
CA ARG A 154 3.39 -11.61 -1.83
C ARG A 154 3.85 -10.35 -2.54
N ARG A 155 4.08 -9.24 -1.83
CA ARG A 155 4.68 -8.04 -2.42
C ARG A 155 6.10 -8.29 -2.93
N LYS A 156 6.94 -8.98 -2.13
CA LYS A 156 8.31 -9.40 -2.51
C LYS A 156 8.30 -10.28 -3.76
N SER A 157 7.42 -11.28 -3.73
CA SER A 157 7.20 -12.22 -4.83
C SER A 157 6.87 -11.49 -6.12
N PHE A 158 5.81 -10.69 -6.09
CA PHE A 158 5.35 -9.88 -7.22
C PHE A 158 6.41 -8.88 -7.69
N ALA A 159 7.10 -8.23 -6.75
CA ALA A 159 8.08 -7.21 -7.08
C ALA A 159 9.28 -7.79 -7.82
N TYR A 160 9.85 -8.91 -7.35
CA TYR A 160 11.08 -9.45 -7.93
C TYR A 160 11.40 -10.92 -7.67
N SER A 161 10.93 -11.55 -6.58
CA SER A 161 11.56 -12.82 -6.17
C SER A 161 11.00 -14.06 -6.86
N ALA A 162 9.73 -14.07 -7.28
CA ALA A 162 9.12 -15.31 -7.77
C ALA A 162 9.72 -15.77 -9.10
N HIS A 163 9.99 -14.86 -10.03
CA HIS A 163 10.65 -15.21 -11.30
C HIS A 163 12.04 -15.79 -11.09
N HIS A 164 12.89 -15.14 -10.29
CA HIS A 164 14.21 -15.69 -9.92
C HIS A 164 14.11 -17.11 -9.34
N LEU A 165 13.22 -17.32 -8.37
CA LEU A 165 13.04 -18.63 -7.75
C LEU A 165 12.52 -19.67 -8.75
N THR A 166 11.60 -19.30 -9.63
CA THR A 166 11.13 -20.18 -10.71
C THR A 166 12.24 -20.49 -11.72
N ALA A 167 13.16 -19.57 -11.98
CA ALA A 167 14.33 -19.82 -12.83
C ALA A 167 15.28 -20.85 -12.19
N LEU A 168 15.54 -20.74 -10.88
CA LEU A 168 16.33 -21.71 -10.14
C LEU A 168 15.65 -23.10 -10.09
N VAL A 169 14.34 -23.14 -9.85
CA VAL A 169 13.53 -24.38 -9.91
C VAL A 169 13.65 -25.02 -11.29
N SER A 170 13.41 -24.24 -12.34
CA SER A 170 13.42 -24.73 -13.72
C SER A 170 14.78 -25.30 -14.09
N LYS A 171 15.88 -24.57 -13.80
CA LYS A 171 17.25 -25.07 -14.07
C LYS A 171 17.59 -26.35 -13.29
N THR A 172 17.05 -26.50 -12.09
CA THR A 172 17.20 -27.73 -11.29
C THR A 172 16.42 -28.90 -11.90
N LEU A 173 15.17 -28.68 -12.30
CA LEU A 173 14.34 -29.68 -12.96
C LEU A 173 14.91 -30.10 -14.32
N ILE A 174 15.42 -29.15 -15.12
CA ILE A 174 16.09 -29.41 -16.40
C ILE A 174 17.30 -30.34 -16.19
N GLN A 175 18.16 -30.02 -15.22
CA GLN A 175 19.32 -30.84 -14.89
C GLN A 175 18.93 -32.25 -14.43
N ALA A 176 17.85 -32.37 -13.65
CA ALA A 176 17.35 -33.67 -13.20
C ALA A 176 16.74 -34.50 -14.35
N TYR A 177 15.98 -33.85 -15.24
CA TYR A 177 15.21 -34.53 -16.29
C TYR A 177 16.07 -34.93 -17.50
N TYR A 178 16.97 -34.05 -17.95
CA TYR A 178 17.81 -34.27 -19.14
C TYR A 178 19.25 -34.64 -18.81
N GLY A 179 19.65 -34.61 -17.54
CA GLY A 179 21.02 -34.92 -17.12
C GLY A 179 22.04 -33.81 -17.40
N GLN A 180 21.60 -32.65 -17.89
CA GLN A 180 22.43 -31.48 -18.15
C GLN A 180 21.68 -30.17 -17.92
N LYS A 181 22.41 -29.08 -17.68
CA LYS A 181 21.88 -27.72 -17.59
C LYS A 181 21.46 -27.21 -18.99
N PRO A 182 20.57 -26.21 -19.08
CA PRO A 182 20.34 -25.52 -20.35
C PRO A 182 21.64 -24.82 -20.80
N CYS A 183 21.86 -24.76 -22.11
CA CYS A 183 22.94 -23.98 -22.71
C CYS A 183 22.62 -22.48 -22.66
N TYR A 184 21.37 -22.12 -22.90
CA TYR A 184 20.89 -20.74 -22.90
C TYR A 184 19.53 -20.62 -22.20
N SER A 185 19.33 -19.51 -21.51
CA SER A 185 18.14 -19.15 -20.74
C SER A 185 17.57 -17.82 -21.23
N TYR A 186 16.28 -17.78 -21.50
CA TYR A 186 15.58 -16.63 -22.07
C TYR A 186 14.41 -16.20 -21.19
N PHE A 187 14.09 -14.91 -21.21
CA PHE A 187 12.86 -14.37 -20.62
C PHE A 187 12.02 -13.69 -21.71
N ASN A 188 10.70 -13.91 -21.69
CA ASN A 188 9.76 -13.27 -22.60
C ASN A 188 8.57 -12.72 -21.81
N GLY A 189 8.33 -11.42 -21.89
CA GLY A 189 7.21 -10.79 -21.21
C GLY A 189 6.76 -9.50 -21.89
N CYS A 190 5.49 -9.16 -21.69
CA CYS A 190 4.93 -7.88 -22.11
C CYS A 190 4.07 -7.28 -21.00
N SER A 191 3.92 -5.96 -20.91
CA SER A 191 3.21 -5.27 -19.83
C SER A 191 3.94 -5.41 -18.49
N ASP A 192 3.29 -5.95 -17.44
CA ASP A 192 3.99 -6.33 -16.20
C ASP A 192 5.09 -7.36 -16.47
N GLY A 193 4.89 -8.30 -17.42
CA GLY A 193 5.93 -9.19 -17.92
C GLY A 193 7.14 -8.45 -18.48
N GLY A 194 6.94 -7.30 -19.13
CA GLY A 194 8.04 -6.46 -19.57
C GLY A 194 8.79 -5.83 -18.38
N ARG A 195 8.08 -5.39 -17.35
CA ARG A 195 8.68 -4.91 -16.09
C ARG A 195 9.47 -6.02 -15.39
N GLU A 196 8.91 -7.21 -15.30
CA GLU A 196 9.53 -8.41 -14.70
C GLU A 196 10.85 -8.75 -15.40
N GLY A 197 10.87 -8.78 -16.74
CA GLY A 197 12.10 -9.02 -17.50
C GLY A 197 13.19 -7.98 -17.22
N VAL A 198 12.84 -6.69 -17.19
CA VAL A 198 13.80 -5.63 -16.83
C VAL A 198 14.24 -5.75 -15.37
N MET A 199 13.33 -6.14 -14.46
CA MET A 199 13.65 -6.35 -13.04
C MET A 199 14.64 -7.51 -12.84
N GLU A 200 14.49 -8.60 -13.61
CA GLU A 200 15.45 -9.72 -13.65
C GLU A 200 16.83 -9.25 -14.12
N ALA A 201 16.91 -8.42 -15.18
CA ALA A 201 18.18 -7.83 -15.62
C ALA A 201 18.86 -6.98 -14.53
N ILE A 202 18.07 -6.20 -13.79
CA ILE A 202 18.58 -5.33 -12.72
C ILE A 202 19.08 -6.14 -11.51
N ARG A 203 18.33 -7.16 -11.07
CA ARG A 203 18.55 -7.83 -9.78
C ARG A 203 19.28 -9.17 -9.90
N TYR A 204 19.02 -9.92 -10.97
CA TYR A 204 19.48 -11.29 -11.18
C TYR A 204 20.13 -11.44 -12.55
N PRO A 205 21.24 -10.73 -12.80
CA PRO A 205 21.83 -10.59 -14.14
C PRO A 205 22.31 -11.90 -14.78
N ASN A 206 22.33 -13.02 -14.05
CA ASN A 206 22.76 -14.34 -14.52
C ASN A 206 21.59 -15.32 -14.71
N ASP A 207 20.35 -14.88 -14.51
CA ASP A 207 19.19 -15.74 -14.65
C ASP A 207 18.86 -16.01 -16.12
N PHE A 208 19.08 -15.02 -16.99
CA PHE A 208 18.78 -15.09 -18.42
C PHE A 208 19.90 -14.49 -19.25
N ASP A 209 20.23 -15.15 -20.35
CA ASP A 209 21.18 -14.70 -21.36
C ASP A 209 20.53 -13.72 -22.35
N GLY A 210 19.20 -13.84 -22.53
CA GLY A 210 18.42 -12.95 -23.40
C GLY A 210 17.04 -12.63 -22.83
N ILE A 211 16.61 -11.37 -22.94
CA ILE A 211 15.33 -10.88 -22.40
C ILE A 211 14.59 -10.10 -23.48
N ILE A 212 13.31 -10.43 -23.71
CA ILE A 212 12.36 -9.64 -24.49
C ILE A 212 11.40 -8.99 -23.50
N ALA A 213 11.41 -7.66 -23.42
CA ALA A 213 10.54 -6.87 -22.56
C ALA A 213 9.69 -5.91 -23.40
N GLY A 214 8.45 -6.34 -23.67
CA GLY A 214 7.45 -5.59 -24.43
C GLY A 214 6.61 -4.67 -23.57
N ALA A 215 6.26 -3.50 -24.08
CA ALA A 215 5.46 -2.48 -23.40
C ALA A 215 5.69 -2.45 -21.88
N PRO A 216 6.95 -2.33 -21.40
CA PRO A 216 7.27 -2.74 -20.05
C PRO A 216 6.74 -1.71 -19.03
N ALA A 217 5.98 -2.17 -18.03
CA ALA A 217 5.44 -1.35 -16.95
C ALA A 217 6.52 -0.90 -15.92
N MET A 218 7.65 -0.37 -16.41
CA MET A 218 8.85 -0.10 -15.62
C MET A 218 8.62 0.97 -14.54
N LEU A 219 7.94 2.06 -14.89
CA LEU A 219 7.43 3.05 -13.94
C LEU A 219 6.09 2.58 -13.35
N PHE A 220 6.10 1.38 -12.77
CA PHE A 220 4.92 0.66 -12.29
C PHE A 220 4.02 1.55 -11.43
N GLN A 221 4.59 2.32 -10.52
CA GLN A 221 3.82 3.14 -9.60
C GLN A 221 3.10 4.29 -10.30
N PHE A 222 3.76 5.05 -11.18
CA PHE A 222 3.14 6.16 -11.90
C PHE A 222 2.08 5.68 -12.87
N GLN A 223 2.41 4.59 -13.58
CA GLN A 223 1.53 3.92 -14.52
C GLN A 223 0.21 3.53 -13.84
N ASN A 224 0.32 2.79 -12.73
CA ASN A 224 -0.83 2.27 -11.99
C ASN A 224 -1.40 3.26 -10.97
N SER A 225 -1.03 4.55 -11.00
CA SER A 225 -1.66 5.57 -10.16
C SER A 225 -2.01 6.83 -10.95
N LEU A 226 -1.04 7.70 -11.18
CA LEU A 226 -1.23 9.00 -11.80
C LEU A 226 -1.69 8.88 -13.26
N HIS A 227 -1.18 7.92 -14.03
CA HIS A 227 -1.59 7.75 -15.43
C HIS A 227 -3.02 7.21 -15.55
N HIS A 228 -3.28 5.98 -15.06
CA HIS A 228 -4.62 5.40 -15.11
C HIS A 228 -5.66 6.21 -14.32
N GLY A 229 -5.29 6.74 -13.15
CA GLY A 229 -6.16 7.61 -12.35
C GLY A 229 -6.53 8.89 -13.10
N TRP A 230 -5.59 9.54 -13.78
CA TRP A 230 -5.86 10.76 -14.55
C TRP A 230 -6.83 10.51 -15.70
N LEU A 231 -6.63 9.40 -16.44
CA LEU A 231 -7.47 9.04 -17.57
C LEU A 231 -8.93 8.79 -17.14
N VAL A 232 -9.14 8.17 -15.98
CA VAL A 232 -10.50 8.00 -15.43
C VAL A 232 -11.06 9.33 -14.94
N MET A 233 -10.35 10.02 -14.05
CA MET A 233 -10.86 11.23 -13.39
C MET A 233 -11.07 12.40 -14.37
N SER A 234 -10.42 12.37 -15.53
CA SER A 234 -10.62 13.38 -16.58
C SER A 234 -11.92 13.18 -17.37
N ASN A 235 -12.51 11.98 -17.39
CA ASN A 235 -13.65 11.64 -18.25
C ASN A 235 -14.98 11.52 -17.50
N ILE A 236 -15.04 11.90 -16.23
CA ILE A 236 -16.25 11.80 -15.41
C ILE A 236 -16.83 13.17 -15.10
N ASP A 237 -18.17 13.27 -15.13
CA ASP A 237 -18.90 14.43 -14.63
C ASP A 237 -19.42 14.13 -13.21
N GLY A 238 -18.79 14.77 -12.21
CA GLY A 238 -19.06 14.53 -10.78
C GLY A 238 -18.09 13.54 -10.10
N PRO A 239 -18.34 13.17 -8.82
CA PRO A 239 -17.47 12.25 -8.08
C PRO A 239 -17.59 10.82 -8.60
N MET A 240 -16.47 10.08 -8.59
CA MET A 240 -16.43 8.68 -8.98
C MET A 240 -17.24 7.82 -7.98
N PRO A 241 -18.20 6.99 -8.44
CA PRO A 241 -18.94 6.06 -7.56
C PRO A 241 -18.07 4.87 -7.14
N GLU A 242 -18.48 4.16 -6.09
CA GLU A 242 -17.80 2.91 -5.66
C GLU A 242 -17.83 1.86 -6.78
N LEU A 243 -16.65 1.29 -7.09
CA LEU A 243 -16.52 0.26 -8.10
C LEU A 243 -17.09 -1.08 -7.59
N PRO A 244 -17.82 -1.84 -8.42
CA PRO A 244 -18.24 -3.19 -8.06
C PRO A 244 -17.03 -4.12 -7.86
N PRO A 245 -17.14 -5.16 -7.02
CA PRO A 245 -16.05 -6.12 -6.82
C PRO A 245 -15.72 -6.87 -8.11
N MET A 246 -14.42 -6.99 -8.42
CA MET A 246 -13.93 -7.72 -9.58
C MET A 246 -14.27 -9.21 -9.42
N ARG A 247 -15.10 -9.78 -10.31
CA ARG A 247 -15.42 -11.22 -10.27
C ARG A 247 -14.22 -12.00 -10.78
N ARG A 248 -13.78 -13.01 -10.03
CA ARG A 248 -12.79 -14.00 -10.52
C ARG A 248 -13.37 -14.67 -11.78
N GLY A 249 -12.65 -14.59 -12.90
CA GLY A 249 -12.92 -15.47 -14.02
C GLY A 249 -12.84 -16.94 -13.58
N PRO A 250 -13.62 -17.85 -14.19
CA PRO A 250 -13.54 -19.26 -13.82
C PRO A 250 -12.12 -19.80 -14.09
N PRO A 251 -11.60 -20.70 -13.24
CA PRO A 251 -10.34 -21.38 -13.51
C PRO A 251 -10.47 -22.20 -14.80
N GLY A 252 -9.45 -22.13 -15.66
CA GLY A 252 -9.39 -22.91 -16.90
C GLY A 252 -9.37 -24.41 -16.59
N GLY A 253 -10.43 -25.10 -17.00
CA GLY A 253 -10.46 -26.57 -17.12
C GLY A 253 -10.42 -26.99 -18.60
N PRO A 254 -10.07 -28.25 -18.90
CA PRO A 254 -9.82 -28.71 -20.27
C PRO A 254 -11.11 -28.78 -21.10
N SER A 255 -10.99 -28.46 -22.39
CA SER A 255 -12.06 -28.25 -23.37
C SER A 255 -12.94 -29.48 -23.62
N GLU A 256 -14.19 -29.25 -24.06
CA GLU A 256 -14.76 -29.94 -25.23
C GLU A 256 -16.00 -29.21 -25.78
N HIS A 257 -15.96 -28.91 -27.09
CA HIS A 257 -17.06 -28.65 -28.03
C HIS A 257 -18.32 -27.86 -27.58
N ASP A 258 -18.32 -26.54 -27.80
CA ASP A 258 -19.51 -25.82 -28.32
C ASP A 258 -19.11 -24.42 -28.85
N PRO A 259 -19.72 -23.91 -29.94
CA PRO A 259 -19.40 -22.60 -30.48
C PRO A 259 -19.97 -21.48 -29.58
N PRO A 260 -19.20 -20.43 -29.22
CA PRO A 260 -19.72 -19.37 -28.39
C PRO A 260 -20.67 -18.48 -29.20
N GLY A 261 -21.97 -18.73 -29.01
CA GLY A 261 -23.04 -17.82 -29.37
C GLY A 261 -23.00 -16.55 -28.51
N ARG A 262 -23.20 -15.43 -29.19
CA ARG A 262 -23.32 -14.05 -28.68
C ARG A 262 -24.23 -13.92 -27.44
N GLY A 263 -23.78 -13.10 -26.49
CA GLY A 263 -24.62 -12.36 -25.53
C GLY A 263 -24.11 -12.43 -24.08
N PRO A 264 -23.93 -11.30 -23.37
CA PRO A 264 -23.73 -11.34 -21.92
C PRO A 264 -25.03 -11.85 -21.26
N PRO A 265 -24.96 -12.77 -20.27
CA PRO A 265 -26.15 -13.15 -19.52
C PRO A 265 -26.62 -11.97 -18.66
N GLY A 266 -27.79 -11.42 -19.02
CA GLY A 266 -28.44 -10.39 -18.23
C GLY A 266 -29.16 -10.95 -17.01
N HIS A 267 -29.12 -10.19 -15.91
CA HIS A 267 -30.26 -9.87 -15.05
C HIS A 267 -29.91 -8.70 -14.10
N GLY A 268 -30.51 -7.52 -14.35
CA GLY A 268 -31.04 -6.52 -13.38
C GLY A 268 -30.09 -5.76 -12.44
N PRO A 269 -30.20 -4.41 -12.31
CA PRO A 269 -29.13 -3.54 -11.80
C PRO A 269 -29.09 -3.42 -10.26
N PRO A 270 -27.91 -3.10 -9.72
CA PRO A 270 -27.81 -2.01 -8.75
C PRO A 270 -26.66 -1.04 -9.09
N GLY A 271 -26.99 0.26 -9.21
CA GLY A 271 -26.04 1.39 -9.27
C GLY A 271 -25.45 1.68 -10.66
N GLY A 272 -25.89 2.76 -11.31
CA GLY A 272 -25.27 3.24 -12.55
C GLY A 272 -23.82 3.64 -12.30
N GLY A 273 -22.89 3.25 -13.18
CA GLY A 273 -21.52 3.75 -13.15
C GLY A 273 -21.47 5.27 -13.37
N PRO A 274 -20.26 5.88 -13.33
CA PRO A 274 -20.11 7.32 -13.51
C PRO A 274 -20.70 7.76 -14.86
N THR A 275 -21.25 8.97 -14.90
CA THR A 275 -21.64 9.60 -16.17
C THR A 275 -20.37 10.02 -16.87
N ALA A 276 -20.03 9.33 -17.96
CA ALA A 276 -18.84 9.62 -18.74
C ALA A 276 -19.11 10.78 -19.71
N ILE A 277 -18.12 11.65 -19.91
CA ILE A 277 -18.26 12.77 -20.85
C ILE A 277 -18.03 12.27 -22.28
N VAL A 278 -16.98 11.48 -22.50
CA VAL A 278 -16.64 10.82 -23.76
C VAL A 278 -16.94 9.33 -23.64
N THR A 279 -17.64 8.77 -24.64
CA THR A 279 -17.86 7.32 -24.78
C THR A 279 -17.28 6.81 -26.10
N ALA A 280 -17.18 5.48 -26.24
CA ALA A 280 -16.55 4.84 -27.39
C ALA A 280 -17.15 5.25 -28.75
N SER A 281 -18.39 5.75 -28.77
CA SER A 281 -19.05 6.23 -29.99
C SER A 281 -18.32 7.39 -30.68
N LYS A 282 -17.46 8.14 -29.97
CA LYS A 282 -16.66 9.26 -30.49
C LYS A 282 -15.28 8.85 -31.00
N LEU A 283 -14.78 7.67 -30.62
CA LEU A 283 -13.41 7.25 -30.90
C LEU A 283 -13.11 7.14 -32.40
N PRO A 284 -13.99 6.56 -33.26
CA PRO A 284 -13.72 6.50 -34.70
C PRO A 284 -13.60 7.88 -35.35
N LEU A 285 -14.49 8.83 -34.99
CA LEU A 285 -14.43 10.21 -35.48
C LEU A 285 -13.11 10.88 -35.09
N LEU A 286 -12.71 10.72 -33.83
CA LEU A 286 -11.48 11.29 -33.30
C LEU A 286 -10.25 10.70 -34.00
N HIS A 287 -10.18 9.37 -34.10
CA HIS A 287 -9.07 8.66 -34.74
C HIS A 287 -8.90 9.07 -36.20
N ASP A 288 -10.00 9.06 -36.99
CA ASP A 288 -9.98 9.47 -38.40
C ASP A 288 -9.46 10.92 -38.57
N ALA A 289 -9.76 11.80 -37.61
CA ALA A 289 -9.29 13.18 -37.63
C ALA A 289 -7.79 13.29 -37.29
N VAL A 290 -7.33 12.55 -36.29
CA VAL A 290 -5.92 12.47 -35.90
C VAL A 290 -5.07 11.92 -37.05
N VAL A 291 -5.47 10.77 -37.61
CA VAL A 291 -4.76 10.14 -38.74
C VAL A 291 -4.71 11.10 -39.93
N ARG A 292 -5.84 11.70 -40.32
CA ARG A 292 -5.88 12.68 -41.41
C ARG A 292 -4.97 13.89 -41.18
N ALA A 293 -4.79 14.33 -39.94
CA ALA A 293 -3.94 15.46 -39.61
C ALA A 293 -2.44 15.10 -39.61
N CYS A 294 -2.09 13.83 -39.35
CA CYS A 294 -0.73 13.46 -38.93
C CYS A 294 -0.06 12.33 -39.72
N ASP A 295 -0.80 11.50 -40.47
CA ASP A 295 -0.29 10.38 -41.28
C ASP A 295 0.85 10.81 -42.22
N ALA A 296 0.64 11.87 -43.00
CA ALA A 296 1.61 12.37 -43.98
C ALA A 296 2.96 12.87 -43.41
N GLN A 297 3.14 12.94 -42.08
CA GLN A 297 4.31 13.53 -41.44
C GLN A 297 5.59 12.70 -41.61
N ASP A 298 5.47 11.39 -41.85
CA ASP A 298 6.62 10.52 -42.15
C ASP A 298 6.95 10.44 -43.65
N GLY A 299 6.16 11.12 -44.49
CA GLY A 299 6.30 11.15 -45.95
C GLY A 299 5.49 10.07 -46.67
N LEU A 300 4.70 9.28 -45.96
CA LEU A 300 3.75 8.31 -46.50
C LEU A 300 2.34 8.59 -45.96
N VAL A 301 1.31 8.23 -46.73
CA VAL A 301 -0.08 8.27 -46.29
C VAL A 301 -0.59 6.84 -46.34
N ASP A 302 -0.49 6.12 -45.24
CA ASP A 302 -0.88 4.71 -45.14
C ASP A 302 -1.80 4.41 -43.95
N GLY A 303 -2.22 5.45 -43.23
CA GLY A 303 -3.10 5.36 -42.06
C GLY A 303 -2.36 5.07 -40.76
N LEU A 304 -1.02 5.19 -40.74
CA LEU A 304 -0.20 4.93 -39.57
C LEU A 304 0.61 6.17 -39.19
N LEU A 305 0.81 6.38 -37.90
CA LEU A 305 1.70 7.41 -37.41
C LEU A 305 3.03 6.75 -37.03
N SER A 306 4.04 6.82 -37.90
CA SER A 306 5.37 6.25 -37.59
C SER A 306 6.08 6.97 -36.45
N GLU A 307 5.77 8.26 -36.24
CA GLU A 307 6.29 9.08 -35.15
C GLU A 307 5.19 10.02 -34.60
N PRO A 308 4.33 9.52 -33.69
CA PRO A 308 3.20 10.29 -33.15
C PRO A 308 3.59 11.58 -32.43
N ARG A 309 4.85 11.73 -32.00
CA ARG A 309 5.31 12.94 -31.27
C ARG A 309 5.40 14.18 -32.16
N LEU A 310 5.32 14.01 -33.48
CA LEU A 310 5.26 15.11 -34.45
C LEU A 310 3.83 15.65 -34.63
N CYS A 311 2.82 14.89 -34.22
CA CYS A 311 1.42 15.25 -34.39
C CYS A 311 1.05 16.42 -33.46
N GLN A 312 0.39 17.44 -34.02
CA GLN A 312 -0.05 18.65 -33.30
C GLN A 312 -1.57 18.85 -33.41
N PHE A 313 -2.32 17.77 -33.59
CA PHE A 313 -3.77 17.79 -33.73
C PHE A 313 -4.47 18.43 -32.51
N ASP A 314 -5.41 19.35 -32.74
CA ASP A 314 -6.27 19.92 -31.70
C ASP A 314 -7.73 19.42 -31.91
N PRO A 315 -8.31 18.67 -30.96
CA PRO A 315 -9.68 18.16 -31.09
C PRO A 315 -10.76 19.24 -31.23
N ARG A 316 -10.42 20.53 -31.01
CA ARG A 316 -11.32 21.66 -31.33
C ARG A 316 -11.75 21.72 -32.79
N GLU A 317 -10.98 21.15 -33.71
CA GLU A 317 -11.36 21.04 -35.12
C GLU A 317 -12.65 20.24 -35.33
N LEU A 318 -13.03 19.38 -34.37
CA LEU A 318 -14.23 18.57 -34.42
C LEU A 318 -15.41 19.18 -33.65
N LEU A 319 -15.31 20.42 -33.18
CA LEU A 319 -16.40 21.07 -32.44
C LEU A 319 -17.69 21.10 -33.27
N CYS A 320 -18.81 20.74 -32.63
CA CYS A 320 -20.11 20.84 -33.25
C CYS A 320 -20.39 22.29 -33.68
N ALA A 321 -20.76 22.48 -34.95
CA ALA A 321 -21.15 23.80 -35.45
C ALA A 321 -22.32 24.34 -34.62
N SER A 322 -22.23 25.60 -34.16
CA SER A 322 -23.39 26.30 -33.59
C SER A 322 -24.51 26.25 -34.62
N ALA A 323 -25.70 25.79 -34.24
CA ALA A 323 -26.85 25.61 -35.12
C ALA A 323 -27.25 26.89 -35.89
N THR A 324 -26.54 27.22 -36.97
CA THR A 324 -26.84 28.33 -37.91
C THR A 324 -26.26 28.16 -39.32
N VAL A 325 -25.76 26.99 -39.74
CA VAL A 325 -25.36 26.78 -41.15
C VAL A 325 -25.87 25.46 -41.70
N ASP A 326 -26.55 25.57 -42.85
CA ASP A 326 -27.29 24.52 -43.54
C ASP A 326 -26.49 23.22 -43.71
N ALA A 327 -27.02 22.15 -43.11
CA ALA A 327 -26.58 20.78 -43.27
C ALA A 327 -26.86 20.28 -44.71
N ALA A 328 -26.00 20.64 -45.65
CA ALA A 328 -26.04 20.13 -47.02
C ALA A 328 -24.67 20.16 -47.70
N ALA A 329 -23.63 19.60 -47.08
CA ALA A 329 -22.46 19.11 -47.81
C ALA A 329 -21.63 18.19 -46.91
N VAL A 330 -21.73 16.89 -47.18
CA VAL A 330 -20.73 15.81 -47.09
C VAL A 330 -21.46 14.55 -46.65
N SER A 331 -21.91 13.78 -47.64
CA SER A 331 -22.33 12.39 -47.47
C SER A 331 -21.52 11.55 -48.44
N VAL A 332 -20.70 10.64 -47.91
CA VAL A 332 -20.61 9.26 -48.42
C VAL A 332 -20.24 8.32 -47.25
N GLU A 333 -21.16 7.40 -46.96
CA GLU A 333 -20.99 6.08 -46.30
C GLU A 333 -20.53 5.97 -44.84
N ARG A 334 -21.44 6.32 -43.90
CA ARG A 334 -21.88 5.48 -42.75
C ARG A 334 -23.08 6.22 -42.10
N HIS A 335 -24.17 5.52 -41.81
CA HIS A 335 -25.34 6.11 -41.14
C HIS A 335 -25.02 6.39 -39.66
N LEU A 336 -24.29 7.47 -39.37
CA LEU A 336 -23.98 7.94 -38.01
C LEU A 336 -25.03 8.99 -37.59
N SER A 337 -25.48 8.96 -36.32
CA SER A 337 -26.40 9.98 -35.78
C SER A 337 -25.72 11.35 -35.71
N GLU A 338 -26.48 12.46 -35.69
CA GLU A 338 -25.93 13.83 -35.55
C GLU A 338 -25.00 13.95 -34.32
N GLU A 339 -25.31 13.21 -33.24
CA GLU A 339 -24.52 13.14 -32.00
C GLU A 339 -23.14 12.49 -32.18
N GLN A 340 -22.91 11.71 -33.24
CA GLN A 340 -21.66 11.01 -33.56
C GLN A 340 -20.75 11.77 -34.55
N GLN A 341 -21.21 12.89 -35.10
CA GLN A 341 -20.53 13.60 -36.20
C GLN A 341 -19.61 14.74 -35.75
N CYS A 342 -19.65 15.10 -34.46
CA CYS A 342 -18.85 16.18 -33.89
C CYS A 342 -18.66 15.99 -32.37
N LEU A 343 -17.82 16.83 -31.76
CA LEU A 343 -17.53 16.86 -30.34
C LEU A 343 -18.15 18.09 -29.67
N THR A 344 -18.69 17.91 -28.48
CA THR A 344 -19.08 19.00 -27.58
C THR A 344 -17.84 19.65 -26.94
N GLU A 345 -17.98 20.86 -26.41
CA GLU A 345 -16.88 21.53 -25.66
C GLU A 345 -16.37 20.68 -24.48
N ALA A 346 -17.26 19.98 -23.78
CA ALA A 346 -16.89 19.09 -22.69
C ALA A 346 -16.06 17.90 -23.19
N GLU A 347 -16.50 17.25 -24.28
CA GLU A 347 -15.77 16.13 -24.89
C GLU A 347 -14.38 16.58 -25.38
N VAL A 348 -14.29 17.75 -26.03
CA VAL A 348 -13.02 18.34 -26.47
C VAL A 348 -12.08 18.56 -25.29
N GLU A 349 -12.56 19.13 -24.19
CA GLU A 349 -11.74 19.38 -23.01
C GLU A 349 -11.21 18.08 -22.39
N VAL A 350 -12.03 17.03 -22.32
CA VAL A 350 -11.59 15.71 -21.85
C VAL A 350 -10.50 15.12 -22.76
N ILE A 351 -10.69 15.16 -24.07
CA ILE A 351 -9.71 14.63 -25.03
C ILE A 351 -8.39 15.42 -24.95
N ARG A 352 -8.45 16.75 -24.77
CA ARG A 352 -7.25 17.56 -24.53
C ARG A 352 -6.54 17.15 -23.25
N LYS A 353 -7.27 16.86 -22.16
CA LYS A 353 -6.66 16.35 -20.91
C LYS A 353 -6.01 14.98 -21.10
N PHE A 354 -6.56 14.10 -21.92
CA PHE A 354 -5.91 12.83 -22.27
C PHE A 354 -4.56 13.08 -22.95
N TYR A 355 -4.51 13.89 -24.01
CA TYR A 355 -3.27 14.20 -24.72
C TYR A 355 -2.29 15.11 -23.95
N LEU A 356 -2.73 15.78 -22.89
CA LEU A 356 -1.86 16.56 -22.01
C LEU A 356 -1.23 15.71 -20.90
N GLY A 357 -1.98 14.75 -20.36
CA GLY A 357 -1.62 14.03 -19.14
C GLY A 357 -1.72 14.89 -17.87
N PRO A 358 -1.47 14.31 -16.68
CA PRO A 358 -1.59 15.02 -15.41
C PRO A 358 -0.48 16.07 -15.22
N VAL A 359 -0.88 17.26 -14.76
CA VAL A 359 0.01 18.36 -14.38
C VAL A 359 -0.31 18.81 -12.96
N ASP A 360 0.72 19.24 -12.23
CA ASP A 360 0.52 19.87 -10.94
C ASP A 360 -0.20 21.22 -11.13
N PRO A 361 -1.33 21.48 -10.45
CA PRO A 361 -2.11 22.70 -10.66
C PRO A 361 -1.42 23.97 -10.15
N VAL A 362 -0.42 23.84 -9.28
CA VAL A 362 0.34 24.97 -8.71
C VAL A 362 1.58 25.26 -9.52
N THR A 363 2.37 24.23 -9.86
CA THR A 363 3.66 24.41 -10.54
C THR A 363 3.55 24.32 -12.06
N GLY A 364 2.47 23.73 -12.59
CA GLY A 364 2.28 23.44 -14.01
C GLY A 364 3.19 22.32 -14.53
N ARG A 365 3.89 21.61 -13.65
CA ARG A 365 4.86 20.58 -14.02
C ARG A 365 4.14 19.26 -14.31
N HIS A 366 4.52 18.56 -15.38
CA HIS A 366 3.95 17.25 -15.70
C HIS A 366 4.28 16.23 -14.60
N LEU A 367 3.30 15.38 -14.26
CA LEU A 367 3.42 14.37 -13.20
C LEU A 367 3.71 12.97 -13.72
N THR A 368 3.56 12.73 -15.02
CA THR A 368 3.97 11.51 -15.71
C THR A 368 4.93 11.83 -16.85
N VAL A 369 5.74 10.85 -17.26
CA VAL A 369 6.65 10.95 -18.43
C VAL A 369 5.89 11.17 -19.73
N GLY A 370 4.72 10.53 -19.82
CA GLY A 370 3.94 10.49 -21.04
C GLY A 370 2.46 10.27 -20.81
N GLN A 371 1.76 10.45 -21.92
CA GLN A 371 0.33 10.39 -22.10
C GLN A 371 -0.01 9.35 -23.18
N PRO A 372 -1.30 8.97 -23.37
CA PRO A 372 -1.72 8.27 -24.58
C PRO A 372 -1.26 9.02 -25.83
N GLN A 373 -0.64 8.33 -26.78
CA GLN A 373 -0.11 8.95 -27.99
C GLN A 373 -1.18 9.06 -29.08
N PHE A 374 -1.02 10.03 -29.98
CA PHE A 374 -1.89 10.16 -31.15
C PHE A 374 -1.87 8.87 -31.99
N GLY A 375 -3.05 8.44 -32.47
CA GLY A 375 -3.23 7.18 -33.19
C GLY A 375 -3.59 6.00 -32.30
N SER A 376 -3.74 6.20 -30.98
CA SER A 376 -4.18 5.15 -30.03
C SER A 376 -5.70 5.12 -29.78
N GLU A 377 -6.46 6.02 -30.40
CA GLU A 377 -7.83 6.34 -29.98
C GLU A 377 -8.79 5.16 -30.11
N HIS A 378 -8.61 4.30 -31.11
CA HIS A 378 -9.39 3.08 -31.27
C HIS A 378 -9.27 2.12 -30.08
N ALA A 379 -8.14 2.15 -29.37
CA ALA A 379 -7.85 1.25 -28.28
C ALA A 379 -8.39 1.74 -26.93
N TRP A 380 -8.86 3.00 -26.83
CA TRP A 380 -9.28 3.58 -25.56
C TRP A 380 -10.57 2.95 -24.99
N GLU A 381 -11.36 2.31 -25.85
CA GLU A 381 -12.63 1.66 -25.51
C GLU A 381 -12.42 0.57 -24.43
N GLY A 382 -13.17 0.65 -23.34
CA GLY A 382 -13.11 -0.28 -22.20
C GLY A 382 -11.92 -0.05 -21.26
N VAL A 383 -10.87 0.66 -21.71
CA VAL A 383 -9.67 0.92 -20.90
C VAL A 383 -9.84 2.16 -20.04
N PHE A 384 -10.14 3.32 -20.63
CA PHE A 384 -10.48 4.55 -19.90
C PHE A 384 -11.61 5.36 -20.54
N VAL A 385 -12.05 4.98 -21.74
CA VAL A 385 -13.29 5.44 -22.35
C VAL A 385 -14.30 4.29 -22.33
N PRO A 386 -15.44 4.40 -21.65
CA PRO A 386 -16.39 3.30 -21.57
C PRO A 386 -17.10 3.07 -22.91
N SER A 387 -17.43 1.82 -23.21
CA SER A 387 -18.21 1.46 -24.40
C SER A 387 -19.59 2.13 -24.37
N LYS A 388 -20.23 2.18 -23.19
CA LYS A 388 -21.51 2.88 -22.97
C LYS A 388 -21.53 3.62 -21.64
N GLN A 389 -22.47 4.56 -21.54
CA GLN A 389 -22.71 5.30 -20.30
C GLN A 389 -22.95 4.37 -19.11
N GLY A 390 -22.31 4.68 -17.98
CA GLY A 390 -22.45 3.93 -16.73
C GLY A 390 -21.73 2.58 -16.68
N GLU A 391 -20.96 2.21 -17.71
CA GLU A 391 -20.11 1.02 -17.66
C GLU A 391 -18.75 1.31 -16.99
N PRO A 392 -18.19 0.36 -16.21
CA PRO A 392 -16.90 0.54 -15.57
C PRO A 392 -15.75 0.40 -16.58
N VAL A 393 -14.61 1.04 -16.30
CA VAL A 393 -13.41 1.02 -17.16
C VAL A 393 -12.21 0.37 -16.46
N MET A 394 -11.33 -0.28 -17.22
CA MET A 394 -10.21 -1.05 -16.69
C MET A 394 -9.22 -0.19 -15.87
N SER A 395 -8.93 1.03 -16.33
CA SER A 395 -8.03 1.97 -15.66
C SER A 395 -8.47 2.28 -14.23
N ALA A 396 -9.78 2.30 -13.96
CA ALA A 396 -10.28 2.57 -12.62
C ALA A 396 -9.93 1.43 -11.66
N PHE A 397 -10.06 0.18 -12.13
CA PHE A 397 -9.69 -1.01 -11.36
C PHE A 397 -8.19 -1.10 -11.15
N ILE A 398 -7.40 -0.86 -12.21
CA ILE A 398 -5.93 -0.88 -12.14
C ILE A 398 -5.43 0.13 -11.11
N ALA A 399 -5.89 1.39 -11.22
CA ALA A 399 -5.47 2.45 -10.33
C ALA A 399 -5.84 2.15 -8.87
N LEU A 400 -7.10 1.76 -8.63
CA LEU A 400 -7.59 1.55 -7.27
C LEU A 400 -6.93 0.34 -6.59
N ALA A 401 -6.70 -0.75 -7.32
CA ALA A 401 -6.02 -1.92 -6.78
C ALA A 401 -4.58 -1.60 -6.35
N ALA A 402 -3.84 -0.84 -7.17
CA ALA A 402 -2.47 -0.45 -6.86
C ALA A 402 -2.40 0.56 -5.70
N LEU A 403 -3.22 1.62 -5.74
CA LEU A 403 -3.30 2.68 -4.72
C LEU A 403 -3.64 2.13 -3.34
N ARG A 404 -4.64 1.26 -3.25
CA ARG A 404 -5.09 0.72 -1.95
C ARG A 404 -4.11 -0.26 -1.33
N TYR A 405 -3.44 -1.08 -2.14
CA TYR A 405 -2.83 -2.30 -1.61
C TYR A 405 -1.33 -2.45 -1.89
N LEU A 406 -0.79 -1.71 -2.85
CA LEU A 406 0.53 -2.03 -3.40
C LEU A 406 1.54 -0.87 -3.44
N ILE A 407 1.14 0.38 -3.69
CA ILE A 407 2.13 1.46 -3.95
C ILE A 407 2.42 2.41 -2.78
N PHE A 408 1.46 2.67 -1.87
CA PHE A 408 1.67 3.58 -0.74
C PHE A 408 2.15 2.90 0.54
N GLU A 409 3.10 3.51 1.25
CA GLU A 409 3.62 3.01 2.53
C GLU A 409 3.41 4.06 3.64
N PRO A 410 2.48 3.85 4.60
CA PRO A 410 1.54 2.72 4.72
C PRO A 410 0.43 2.74 3.65
N ASN A 411 -0.21 1.58 3.45
CA ASN A 411 -1.39 1.48 2.58
C ASN A 411 -2.54 2.34 3.13
N PRO A 412 -3.31 3.03 2.29
CA PRO A 412 -4.44 3.82 2.73
C PRO A 412 -5.59 2.90 3.19
N PRO A 413 -6.61 3.42 3.91
CA PRO A 413 -7.75 2.61 4.35
C PRO A 413 -8.53 2.04 3.15
N GLU A 414 -9.29 0.96 3.36
CA GLU A 414 -10.10 0.34 2.29
C GLU A 414 -11.14 1.30 1.69
N THR A 415 -11.51 2.36 2.42
CA THR A 415 -12.39 3.43 1.95
C THR A 415 -11.73 4.39 0.95
N TYR A 416 -10.41 4.36 0.79
CA TYR A 416 -9.68 5.22 -0.15
C TYR A 416 -10.20 5.03 -1.58
N SER A 417 -10.56 6.09 -2.27
CA SER A 417 -11.17 6.09 -3.59
C SER A 417 -10.33 6.89 -4.59
N LEU A 418 -10.66 6.82 -5.88
CA LEU A 418 -10.00 7.68 -6.88
C LEU A 418 -10.31 9.17 -6.65
N ASN A 419 -11.36 9.52 -5.90
CA ASN A 419 -11.63 10.90 -5.52
C ASN A 419 -10.61 11.44 -4.49
N ASP A 420 -9.92 10.55 -3.77
CA ASP A 420 -8.89 10.90 -2.79
C ASP A 420 -7.49 11.00 -3.43
N LEU A 421 -7.36 10.70 -4.72
CA LEU A 421 -6.12 10.82 -5.46
C LEU A 421 -5.92 12.27 -5.91
N GLU A 422 -4.90 12.91 -5.35
CA GLU A 422 -4.48 14.24 -5.78
C GLU A 422 -3.42 14.16 -6.89
N PHE A 423 -3.60 14.93 -7.96
CA PHE A 423 -2.60 15.09 -9.01
C PHE A 423 -1.65 16.23 -8.68
N THR A 424 -0.73 15.98 -7.74
CA THR A 424 0.27 16.95 -7.28
C THR A 424 1.65 16.32 -7.14
N GLU A 425 2.68 17.15 -7.05
CA GLU A 425 4.04 16.69 -6.73
C GLU A 425 4.14 16.03 -5.35
N ALA A 426 3.26 16.37 -4.40
CA ALA A 426 3.20 15.72 -3.10
C ALA A 426 2.83 14.22 -3.23
N THR A 427 1.92 13.89 -4.16
CA THR A 427 1.60 12.49 -4.48
C THR A 427 2.80 11.77 -5.08
N VAL A 428 3.59 12.45 -5.93
CA VAL A 428 4.83 11.90 -6.48
C VAL A 428 5.83 11.56 -5.36
N ASP A 429 5.93 12.40 -4.34
CA ASP A 429 6.81 12.15 -3.19
C ASP A 429 6.36 10.93 -2.36
N LEU A 430 5.05 10.64 -2.29
CA LEU A 430 4.54 9.43 -1.64
C LEU A 430 4.97 8.13 -2.34
N LEU A 431 5.24 8.17 -3.65
CA LEU A 431 5.69 7.00 -4.43
C LEU A 431 7.17 6.65 -4.20
N ARG A 432 7.95 7.53 -3.57
CA ARG A 432 9.41 7.33 -3.42
C ARG A 432 9.76 6.16 -2.50
N SER A 433 8.92 5.83 -1.52
CA SER A 433 9.21 4.78 -0.53
C SER A 433 9.26 3.38 -1.14
N ARG A 434 8.37 3.09 -2.10
CA ARG A 434 8.29 1.80 -2.80
C ARG A 434 8.94 1.80 -4.19
N HIS A 435 9.50 2.93 -4.61
CA HIS A 435 10.19 3.04 -5.89
C HIS A 435 11.30 2.00 -6.10
N PRO A 436 12.29 1.85 -5.19
CA PRO A 436 13.35 0.87 -5.39
C PRO A 436 12.87 -0.59 -5.26
N LEU A 437 11.60 -0.82 -4.91
CA LEU A 437 11.00 -2.14 -4.80
C LEU A 437 10.22 -2.52 -6.07
N LEU A 438 9.27 -1.69 -6.48
CA LEU A 438 8.27 -2.01 -7.51
C LEU A 438 8.68 -1.57 -8.92
N ASP A 439 9.35 -0.42 -9.04
CA ASP A 439 9.71 0.12 -10.34
C ASP A 439 10.97 -0.59 -10.87
N ALA A 440 11.00 -0.87 -12.17
CA ALA A 440 12.11 -1.49 -12.89
C ALA A 440 12.82 -0.44 -13.76
N THR A 441 13.32 0.63 -13.14
CA THR A 441 13.79 1.85 -13.83
C THR A 441 15.23 2.22 -13.56
N SER A 442 15.95 1.47 -12.72
CA SER A 442 17.39 1.66 -12.56
C SER A 442 18.10 1.42 -13.90
N PRO A 443 18.82 2.41 -14.45
CA PRO A 443 19.53 2.27 -15.71
C PRO A 443 20.93 1.64 -15.55
N ASP A 444 21.33 1.22 -14.35
CA ASP A 444 22.60 0.51 -14.16
C ASP A 444 22.42 -0.99 -14.45
N LEU A 445 22.70 -1.37 -15.70
CA LEU A 445 22.70 -2.76 -16.17
C LEU A 445 24.12 -3.30 -16.40
N ALA A 446 25.14 -2.73 -15.74
CA ALA A 446 26.53 -3.14 -15.95
C ALA A 446 26.77 -4.62 -15.65
N ALA A 447 26.14 -5.16 -14.61
CA ALA A 447 26.26 -6.58 -14.26
C ALA A 447 25.62 -7.50 -15.33
N PHE A 448 24.45 -7.13 -15.86
CA PHE A 448 23.78 -7.87 -16.93
C PHE A 448 24.59 -7.85 -18.23
N LYS A 449 25.08 -6.67 -18.64
CA LYS A 449 26.00 -6.53 -19.79
C LYS A 449 27.26 -7.38 -19.60
N ALA A 450 27.88 -7.33 -18.42
CA ALA A 450 29.09 -8.10 -18.12
C ALA A 450 28.87 -9.61 -18.10
N ALA A 451 27.66 -10.07 -17.74
CA ALA A 451 27.27 -11.47 -17.84
C ALA A 451 27.03 -11.93 -19.29
N GLY A 452 27.05 -11.01 -20.27
CA GLY A 452 26.79 -11.29 -21.68
C GLY A 452 25.33 -11.11 -22.10
N GLY A 453 24.46 -10.68 -21.19
CA GLY A 453 23.02 -10.57 -21.38
C GLY A 453 22.63 -9.65 -22.54
N LYS A 454 21.58 -10.02 -23.28
CA LYS A 454 20.97 -9.24 -24.37
C LYS A 454 19.53 -8.85 -24.03
N LEU A 455 19.18 -7.59 -24.26
CA LEU A 455 17.86 -7.02 -23.96
C LEU A 455 17.23 -6.47 -25.24
N ILE A 456 16.04 -6.95 -25.57
CA ILE A 456 15.18 -6.32 -26.58
C ILE A 456 14.03 -5.65 -25.85
N LEU A 457 13.99 -4.32 -25.93
CA LEU A 457 12.82 -3.53 -25.57
C LEU A 457 11.95 -3.34 -26.81
N TRP A 458 10.64 -3.44 -26.67
CA TRP A 458 9.73 -3.03 -27.74
C TRP A 458 8.45 -2.41 -27.20
N HIS A 459 7.82 -1.54 -27.98
CA HIS A 459 6.56 -0.89 -27.58
C HIS A 459 5.71 -0.52 -28.79
N GLY A 460 4.41 -0.75 -28.72
CA GLY A 460 3.45 -0.25 -29.71
C GLY A 460 3.18 1.24 -29.52
N TRP A 461 3.22 2.03 -30.59
CA TRP A 461 2.93 3.47 -30.51
C TRP A 461 1.49 3.78 -30.10
N SER A 462 0.56 2.86 -30.38
CA SER A 462 -0.86 3.01 -30.10
C SER A 462 -1.28 2.36 -28.78
N ASP A 463 -0.33 2.10 -27.87
CA ASP A 463 -0.58 1.51 -26.55
C ASP A 463 -1.43 2.44 -25.68
N GLU A 464 -2.63 1.95 -25.32
CA GLU A 464 -3.66 2.60 -24.54
C GLU A 464 -3.50 2.40 -23.03
N HIS A 465 -2.68 1.43 -22.63
CA HIS A 465 -2.38 1.17 -21.24
C HIS A 465 -1.16 1.96 -20.84
N ILE A 466 0.00 1.67 -21.42
CA ILE A 466 1.30 2.16 -21.00
C ILE A 466 1.83 3.10 -22.07
N SER A 467 2.16 4.34 -21.71
CA SER A 467 2.71 5.28 -22.68
C SER A 467 4.09 4.81 -23.19
N PRO A 468 4.31 4.71 -24.51
CA PRO A 468 5.61 4.36 -25.11
C PRO A 468 6.74 5.31 -24.71
N ARG A 469 6.38 6.54 -24.32
CA ARG A 469 7.32 7.54 -23.80
C ARG A 469 8.06 7.07 -22.55
N THR A 470 7.47 6.17 -21.77
CA THR A 470 8.14 5.58 -20.58
C THR A 470 9.31 4.69 -20.98
N THR A 471 9.17 3.88 -22.04
CA THR A 471 10.25 3.03 -22.56
C THR A 471 11.33 3.84 -23.24
N ILE A 472 10.96 4.88 -23.99
CA ILE A 472 11.92 5.83 -24.57
C ILE A 472 12.74 6.51 -23.47
N ALA A 473 12.08 6.99 -22.40
CA ALA A 473 12.78 7.62 -21.28
C ALA A 473 13.75 6.68 -20.57
N TYR A 474 13.41 5.40 -20.41
CA TYR A 474 14.32 4.40 -19.86
C TYR A 474 15.51 4.12 -20.78
N HIS A 475 15.27 3.99 -22.09
CA HIS A 475 16.35 3.82 -23.08
C HIS A 475 17.31 5.02 -23.07
N GLU A 476 16.78 6.25 -23.00
CA GLU A 476 17.60 7.47 -22.85
C GLU A 476 18.39 7.47 -21.52
N ALA A 477 17.77 7.00 -20.42
CA ALA A 477 18.45 6.87 -19.12
C ALA A 477 19.57 5.83 -19.16
N LEU A 478 19.37 4.68 -19.82
CA LEU A 478 20.40 3.68 -20.07
C LEU A 478 21.58 4.28 -20.83
N GLN A 479 21.32 4.98 -21.93
CA GLN A 479 22.38 5.65 -22.71
C GLN A 479 23.16 6.65 -21.86
N LYS A 480 22.47 7.43 -21.02
CA LYS A 480 23.10 8.39 -20.12
C LYS A 480 23.96 7.72 -19.06
N GLN A 481 23.52 6.60 -18.48
CA GLN A 481 24.22 5.90 -17.39
C GLN A 481 25.37 5.01 -17.89
N MET A 482 25.18 4.31 -19.01
CA MET A 482 26.03 3.21 -19.47
C MET A 482 27.12 3.64 -20.47
N GLY A 483 27.36 4.95 -20.63
CA GLY A 483 28.46 5.47 -21.44
C GLY A 483 28.09 5.82 -22.89
N GLY A 484 26.81 6.04 -23.19
CA GLY A 484 26.31 6.52 -24.48
C GLY A 484 25.63 5.44 -25.33
N ALA A 485 25.05 5.87 -26.46
CA ALA A 485 24.27 5.02 -27.37
C ALA A 485 25.06 3.81 -27.89
N ASP A 486 26.31 4.01 -28.29
CA ASP A 486 27.16 2.91 -28.81
C ASP A 486 27.37 1.80 -27.77
N GLN A 487 27.55 2.17 -26.50
CA GLN A 487 27.76 1.22 -25.41
C GLN A 487 26.50 0.44 -25.04
N VAL A 488 25.33 1.06 -25.19
CA VAL A 488 24.03 0.42 -24.99
C VAL A 488 23.69 -0.51 -26.14
N ALA A 489 23.95 -0.10 -27.39
CA ALA A 489 23.66 -0.89 -28.59
C ALA A 489 24.38 -2.26 -28.66
N GLU A 490 25.45 -2.44 -27.88
CA GLU A 490 26.15 -3.73 -27.72
C GLU A 490 25.31 -4.82 -27.03
N PHE A 491 24.32 -4.42 -26.23
CA PHE A 491 23.53 -5.35 -25.41
C PHE A 491 22.03 -5.03 -25.32
N GLU A 492 21.58 -3.83 -25.67
CA GLU A 492 20.17 -3.46 -25.69
C GLU A 492 19.75 -2.87 -27.05
N ARG A 493 18.53 -3.21 -27.50
CA ARG A 493 17.88 -2.59 -28.67
C ARG A 493 16.41 -2.31 -28.36
N LEU A 494 15.96 -1.11 -28.72
CA LEU A 494 14.57 -0.67 -28.62
C LEU A 494 13.90 -0.65 -30.01
N TYR A 495 12.70 -1.23 -30.14
CA TYR A 495 11.87 -1.15 -31.34
C TYR A 495 10.51 -0.52 -31.02
N LEU A 496 10.11 0.51 -31.78
CA LEU A 496 8.79 1.14 -31.65
C LEU A 496 7.93 0.78 -32.86
N LEU A 497 6.72 0.29 -32.60
CA LEU A 497 5.84 -0.29 -33.62
C LEU A 497 4.65 0.65 -33.92
N PRO A 498 4.59 1.27 -35.11
CA PRO A 498 3.48 2.14 -35.50
C PRO A 498 2.14 1.39 -35.52
N GLY A 499 1.09 1.98 -34.94
CA GLY A 499 -0.27 1.44 -34.95
C GLY A 499 -0.51 0.19 -34.10
N VAL A 500 0.53 -0.35 -33.44
CA VAL A 500 0.40 -1.52 -32.56
C VAL A 500 -0.09 -1.06 -31.19
N GLN A 501 -1.13 -1.73 -30.67
CA GLN A 501 -1.75 -1.46 -29.37
C GLN A 501 -1.00 -2.19 -28.23
N HIS A 502 -1.57 -2.21 -27.03
CA HIS A 502 -0.94 -2.86 -25.88
C HIS A 502 -0.63 -4.34 -26.13
N CYS A 503 0.68 -4.65 -26.18
CA CYS A 503 1.23 -6.00 -26.39
C CYS A 503 0.82 -6.73 -27.68
N GLY A 504 0.17 -6.06 -28.63
CA GLY A 504 -0.28 -6.64 -29.91
C GLY A 504 -1.48 -5.89 -30.49
N HIS A 505 -2.16 -6.47 -31.47
CA HIS A 505 -3.34 -5.90 -32.15
C HIS A 505 -3.12 -4.47 -32.69
N GLY A 506 -4.21 -3.80 -33.07
CA GLY A 506 -4.21 -2.45 -33.61
C GLY A 506 -4.23 -2.37 -35.13
N ASP A 507 -4.19 -1.14 -35.62
CA ASP A 507 -4.18 -0.82 -37.06
C ASP A 507 -2.81 -1.10 -37.71
N GLY A 508 -1.78 -1.31 -36.88
CA GLY A 508 -0.42 -1.63 -37.26
C GLY A 508 -0.11 -3.11 -37.47
N MET A 509 1.18 -3.39 -37.67
CA MET A 509 1.70 -4.73 -37.95
C MET A 509 2.15 -5.42 -36.66
N ALA A 510 1.18 -6.04 -35.96
CA ALA A 510 1.40 -6.70 -34.68
C ALA A 510 1.93 -8.15 -34.75
N ALA A 511 1.96 -8.76 -35.94
CA ALA A 511 2.58 -10.08 -36.14
C ALA A 511 4.09 -9.90 -36.25
N ILE A 512 4.82 -10.33 -35.21
CA ILE A 512 6.25 -10.07 -35.06
C ILE A 512 6.96 -11.25 -34.40
N ASP A 513 8.17 -11.56 -34.90
CA ASP A 513 9.12 -12.49 -34.28
C ASP A 513 10.31 -11.72 -33.70
N LEU A 514 10.38 -11.67 -32.37
CA LEU A 514 11.51 -11.16 -31.61
C LEU A 514 12.32 -12.29 -30.96
N VAL A 515 11.79 -13.52 -30.96
CA VAL A 515 12.45 -14.67 -30.33
C VAL A 515 13.63 -15.09 -31.16
N THR A 516 13.43 -15.42 -32.44
CA THR A 516 14.50 -15.88 -33.33
C THR A 516 15.68 -14.90 -33.40
N PRO A 517 15.49 -13.59 -33.62
CA PRO A 517 16.60 -12.62 -33.61
C PRO A 517 17.31 -12.50 -32.25
N LEU A 518 16.60 -12.69 -31.12
CA LEU A 518 17.25 -12.72 -29.81
C LEU A 518 18.15 -13.95 -29.67
N LEU A 519 17.71 -15.13 -30.13
CA LEU A 519 18.54 -16.34 -30.14
C LEU A 519 19.80 -16.11 -30.97
N GLU A 520 19.68 -15.53 -32.17
CA GLU A 520 20.83 -15.23 -33.02
C GLU A 520 21.81 -14.24 -32.35
N TRP A 521 21.28 -13.28 -31.58
CA TRP A 521 22.12 -12.33 -30.86
C TRP A 521 22.88 -12.99 -29.71
N VAL A 522 22.20 -13.79 -28.90
CA VAL A 522 22.79 -14.47 -27.74
C VAL A 522 23.75 -15.58 -28.16
N GLU A 523 23.32 -16.44 -29.07
CA GLU A 523 24.04 -17.68 -29.41
C GLU A 523 25.12 -17.46 -30.48
N GLN A 524 24.96 -16.44 -31.32
CA GLN A 524 25.82 -16.23 -32.49
C GLN A 524 26.44 -14.83 -32.55
N GLY A 525 26.10 -13.95 -31.61
CA GLY A 525 26.58 -12.57 -31.58
C GLY A 525 26.01 -11.68 -32.69
N ARG A 526 24.95 -12.11 -33.39
CA ARG A 526 24.33 -11.34 -34.48
C ARG A 526 23.22 -10.45 -33.94
N ALA A 527 23.56 -9.20 -33.67
CA ALA A 527 22.59 -8.24 -33.15
C ALA A 527 21.53 -7.86 -34.22
N PRO A 528 20.23 -7.84 -33.88
CA PRO A 528 19.17 -7.72 -34.89
C PRO A 528 19.04 -6.31 -35.45
N HIS A 529 19.54 -6.05 -36.66
CA HIS A 529 19.47 -4.71 -37.28
C HIS A 529 18.10 -4.33 -37.82
N GLU A 530 17.29 -5.33 -38.14
CA GLU A 530 16.00 -5.16 -38.78
C GLU A 530 15.07 -6.26 -38.27
N ILE A 531 13.85 -5.88 -37.89
CA ILE A 531 12.80 -6.81 -37.51
C ILE A 531 11.65 -6.67 -38.51
N LEU A 532 11.29 -7.77 -39.16
CA LEU A 532 10.12 -7.78 -40.04
C LEU A 532 8.84 -7.88 -39.21
N THR A 533 7.88 -7.00 -39.49
CA THR A 533 6.53 -7.04 -38.93
C THR A 533 5.51 -7.21 -40.04
N SER A 534 4.38 -7.84 -39.72
CA SER A 534 3.25 -7.96 -40.63
C SER A 534 1.90 -7.85 -39.93
N THR A 535 0.84 -7.75 -40.72
CA THR A 535 -0.54 -7.88 -40.23
C THR A 535 -0.99 -9.34 -40.19
N ASP A 536 -0.22 -10.29 -40.71
CA ASP A 536 -0.62 -11.70 -40.84
C ASP A 536 -0.71 -12.34 -39.45
N LEU A 537 -1.88 -12.28 -38.81
CA LEU A 537 -2.15 -12.94 -37.55
C LEU A 537 -2.72 -14.32 -37.88
N ASP A 538 -1.91 -15.37 -37.70
CA ASP A 538 -2.39 -16.75 -37.80
C ASP A 538 -3.63 -16.93 -36.90
N GLN A 539 -4.58 -17.76 -37.32
CA GLN A 539 -5.88 -17.97 -36.64
C GLN A 539 -5.73 -18.69 -35.28
N ARG A 540 -5.01 -18.12 -34.31
CA ARG A 540 -5.01 -18.60 -32.92
C ARG A 540 -6.31 -18.13 -32.22
N PRO A 541 -6.98 -18.96 -31.41
CA PRO A 541 -8.39 -18.78 -31.00
C PRO A 541 -8.73 -17.51 -30.18
N TRP A 542 -7.74 -16.73 -29.77
CA TRP A 542 -7.91 -15.53 -28.94
C TRP A 542 -7.61 -14.22 -29.69
N MET A 543 -7.27 -14.28 -30.98
CA MET A 543 -7.12 -13.11 -31.88
C MET A 543 -8.08 -13.27 -33.07
N SER A 544 -9.26 -12.64 -32.97
CA SER A 544 -10.39 -12.96 -33.87
C SER A 544 -10.73 -11.83 -34.84
N VAL A 545 -9.75 -11.11 -35.39
CA VAL A 545 -10.01 -10.22 -36.52
C VAL A 545 -8.90 -10.34 -37.56
N ALA A 546 -9.22 -10.94 -38.71
CA ALA A 546 -8.34 -10.94 -39.86
C ALA A 546 -8.13 -9.49 -40.35
N PRO A 547 -6.91 -9.09 -40.77
CA PRO A 547 -6.67 -7.74 -41.27
C PRO A 547 -7.49 -7.46 -42.52
N VAL A 548 -7.93 -6.20 -42.67
CA VAL A 548 -8.60 -5.72 -43.88
C VAL A 548 -7.62 -5.63 -45.08
N VAL A 549 -6.32 -5.45 -44.81
CA VAL A 549 -5.25 -5.38 -45.81
C VAL A 549 -4.00 -6.08 -45.26
N ALA A 550 -3.42 -7.01 -46.04
CA ALA A 550 -2.13 -7.62 -45.70
C ALA A 550 -1.00 -6.59 -45.89
N ARG A 551 -0.28 -6.25 -44.81
CA ARG A 551 0.87 -5.33 -44.84
C ARG A 551 2.08 -5.92 -44.16
N SER A 552 3.26 -5.51 -44.60
CA SER A 552 4.53 -5.79 -43.92
C SER A 552 5.44 -4.56 -43.89
N ARG A 553 6.24 -4.43 -42.82
CA ARG A 553 7.24 -3.36 -42.64
C ARG A 553 8.49 -3.89 -41.96
N PRO A 554 9.68 -3.46 -42.36
CA PRO A 554 10.84 -3.55 -41.50
C PRO A 554 10.71 -2.54 -40.35
N VAL A 555 11.23 -2.89 -39.19
CA VAL A 555 11.38 -1.98 -38.04
C VAL A 555 12.86 -1.98 -37.66
N PHE A 556 13.41 -0.79 -37.54
CA PHE A 556 14.82 -0.57 -37.21
C PHE A 556 14.98 -0.16 -35.73
N PRO A 557 16.16 -0.37 -35.12
CA PRO A 557 16.44 0.09 -33.77
C PRO A 557 16.19 1.59 -33.63
N TYR A 558 15.44 1.97 -32.59
CA TYR A 558 15.21 3.37 -32.22
C TYR A 558 16.55 4.11 -32.07
N PRO A 559 16.68 5.34 -32.60
CA PRO A 559 15.62 6.21 -33.12
C PRO A 559 15.37 6.14 -34.64
N SER A 560 15.94 5.16 -35.36
CA SER A 560 15.69 4.99 -36.80
C SER A 560 14.23 4.58 -37.06
N LEU A 561 13.71 4.94 -38.23
CA LEU A 561 12.34 4.64 -38.67
C LEU A 561 12.36 3.92 -40.02
N ALA A 562 11.28 3.22 -40.35
CA ALA A 562 11.09 2.68 -41.69
C ALA A 562 10.69 3.81 -42.66
N LYS A 563 11.46 4.01 -43.72
CA LYS A 563 11.18 5.03 -44.74
C LYS A 563 10.82 4.38 -46.07
N TYR A 564 9.69 4.75 -46.63
CA TYR A 564 9.30 4.30 -47.97
C TYR A 564 10.32 4.77 -49.02
N ALA A 565 10.75 3.84 -49.89
CA ALA A 565 11.75 4.11 -50.93
C ALA A 565 11.23 5.02 -52.06
N GLY A 566 9.92 5.30 -52.10
CA GLY A 566 9.27 6.15 -53.11
C GLY A 566 8.79 5.40 -54.36
N GLN A 567 9.01 4.09 -54.43
CA GLN A 567 8.59 3.21 -55.52
C GLN A 567 8.25 1.81 -54.99
N GLY A 568 7.32 1.12 -55.65
CA GLY A 568 6.86 -0.22 -55.24
C GLY A 568 5.45 -0.22 -54.61
N ASP A 569 5.04 -1.35 -54.06
CA ASP A 569 3.81 -1.45 -53.27
C ASP A 569 4.09 -0.93 -51.86
N VAL A 570 3.29 0.03 -51.41
CA VAL A 570 3.37 0.56 -50.05
C VAL A 570 3.01 -0.48 -49.01
N ASN A 571 2.44 -1.63 -49.33
CA ASN A 571 2.11 -2.67 -48.33
C ASN A 571 3.22 -3.74 -48.18
N ASP A 572 4.31 -3.63 -48.94
CA ASP A 572 5.39 -4.62 -48.96
C ASP A 572 6.68 -4.06 -48.32
N ALA A 573 7.21 -4.79 -47.34
CA ALA A 573 8.40 -4.43 -46.57
C ALA A 573 9.65 -4.20 -47.44
N VAL A 574 9.78 -4.87 -48.59
CA VAL A 574 10.95 -4.72 -49.48
C VAL A 574 11.10 -3.32 -50.07
N ASN A 575 10.03 -2.52 -50.03
CA ASN A 575 10.01 -1.15 -50.53
C ASN A 575 10.29 -0.11 -49.43
N PHE A 576 10.75 -0.55 -48.25
CA PHE A 576 11.15 0.30 -47.14
C PHE A 576 12.65 0.15 -46.87
N VAL A 577 13.27 1.25 -46.46
CA VAL A 577 14.68 1.32 -46.08
C VAL A 577 14.83 2.00 -44.73
N GLU A 578 15.99 1.87 -44.10
CA GLU A 578 16.28 2.61 -42.88
C GLU A 578 16.27 4.13 -43.14
N GLY A 579 15.40 4.82 -42.42
CA GLY A 579 15.25 6.26 -42.43
C GLY A 579 15.97 6.92 -41.26
N VAL A 580 16.34 8.19 -41.45
CA VAL A 580 16.83 9.02 -40.34
C VAL A 580 15.71 9.31 -39.33
N PRO A 581 16.04 9.53 -38.05
CA PRO A 581 15.04 9.91 -37.06
C PRO A 581 14.31 11.19 -37.45
N LEU A 582 12.98 11.17 -37.37
CA LEU A 582 12.15 12.37 -37.59
C LEU A 582 11.99 13.21 -36.32
N TYR A 583 12.23 12.61 -35.15
CA TYR A 583 12.17 13.26 -33.85
C TYR A 583 13.40 12.90 -33.01
N THR A 584 14.16 13.91 -32.57
CA THR A 584 15.40 13.71 -31.79
C THR A 584 15.41 14.47 -30.49
N ALA A 585 14.32 15.15 -30.12
CA ALA A 585 14.27 15.87 -28.86
C ALA A 585 14.23 14.85 -27.70
N PRO A 586 14.99 15.07 -26.63
CA PRO A 586 14.98 14.18 -25.47
C PRO A 586 13.63 14.24 -24.75
N THR A 587 13.38 13.26 -23.89
CA THR A 587 12.22 13.27 -22.98
C THR A 587 12.18 14.56 -22.17
N ALA A 588 11.01 15.21 -22.15
CA ALA A 588 10.81 16.48 -21.44
C ALA A 588 10.92 16.30 -19.91
N ALA A 589 11.32 17.37 -19.22
CA ALA A 589 11.38 17.38 -17.76
C ALA A 589 9.98 17.22 -17.15
N TRP A 590 9.89 16.43 -16.08
CA TRP A 590 8.66 16.11 -15.37
C TRP A 590 8.98 15.81 -13.89
N ALA A 591 7.96 15.72 -13.05
CA ALA A 591 8.13 15.75 -11.60
C ALA A 591 8.91 14.56 -11.02
N GLY A 592 8.77 13.38 -11.63
CA GLY A 592 9.43 12.15 -11.20
C GLY A 592 10.68 11.79 -11.99
N GLN A 593 11.32 12.73 -12.71
CA GLN A 593 12.47 12.42 -13.58
C GLN A 593 13.62 11.65 -12.89
N ASN A 594 13.79 11.83 -11.57
CA ASN A 594 14.81 11.15 -10.77
C ASN A 594 14.47 9.68 -10.43
N PHE A 595 13.28 9.19 -10.79
CA PHE A 595 12.96 7.77 -10.70
C PHE A 595 13.70 6.95 -11.78
N PHE A 596 14.34 7.60 -12.76
CA PHE A 596 15.26 6.95 -13.70
C PHE A 596 16.73 7.12 -13.31
N ASP A 597 17.04 7.67 -12.14
CA ASP A 597 18.42 7.68 -11.65
C ASP A 597 18.82 6.27 -11.17
N ALA A 598 20.11 5.96 -11.20
CA ALA A 598 20.60 4.68 -10.67
C ALA A 598 20.29 4.57 -9.16
N TYR A 599 19.64 3.47 -8.77
CA TYR A 599 19.34 3.15 -7.39
C TYR A 599 19.68 1.70 -7.07
N VAL A 600 19.94 1.44 -5.78
CA VAL A 600 20.09 0.08 -5.28
C VAL A 600 18.70 -0.51 -5.01
N PRO A 601 18.33 -1.63 -5.63
CA PRO A 601 17.01 -2.21 -5.44
C PRO A 601 16.76 -2.58 -3.96
N ARG A 602 15.62 -2.16 -3.41
CA ARG A 602 15.20 -2.51 -2.04
C ARG A 602 14.76 -3.97 -1.99
N THR A 603 15.06 -4.67 -0.91
CA THR A 603 14.50 -6.00 -0.63
C THR A 603 13.25 -5.87 0.24
N GLU A 604 12.13 -6.44 -0.19
CA GLU A 604 10.93 -6.60 0.64
C GLU A 604 11.19 -7.84 1.51
N ARG A 605 11.36 -7.67 2.83
CA ARG A 605 11.86 -8.77 3.67
C ARG A 605 10.71 -9.51 4.36
N ASN A 606 10.66 -10.83 4.15
CA ASN A 606 9.77 -11.76 4.84
C ASN A 606 10.21 -11.96 6.28
N GLY A 607 9.81 -11.06 7.18
CA GLY A 607 9.89 -11.31 8.63
C GLY A 607 11.29 -11.55 9.21
N ILE A 608 12.36 -11.51 8.41
CA ILE A 608 13.73 -11.31 8.89
C ILE A 608 13.80 -9.84 9.24
N ALA A 609 13.72 -9.56 10.55
CA ALA A 609 13.91 -8.23 11.09
C ALA A 609 15.08 -7.53 10.40
N GLU A 610 14.83 -6.33 9.90
CA GLU A 610 15.80 -5.53 9.16
C GLU A 610 17.09 -5.34 10.00
N PRO A 611 18.27 -5.14 9.39
CA PRO A 611 19.54 -5.06 10.12
C PRO A 611 19.55 -3.98 11.21
N ASP A 612 18.82 -2.89 10.99
CA ASP A 612 18.52 -1.83 11.93
C ASP A 612 17.56 -2.26 13.05
N VAL A 613 16.54 -3.09 12.77
CA VAL A 613 15.69 -3.72 13.80
C VAL A 613 16.54 -4.64 14.68
N VAL A 614 17.41 -5.45 14.08
CA VAL A 614 18.36 -6.31 14.81
C VAL A 614 19.29 -5.44 15.65
N GLU A 615 19.90 -4.40 15.08
CA GLU A 615 20.77 -3.48 15.82
C GLU A 615 20.05 -2.77 16.95
N SER A 616 18.82 -2.29 16.71
CA SER A 616 17.95 -1.70 17.72
C SER A 616 17.71 -2.68 18.87
N MET A 617 17.37 -3.94 18.57
CA MET A 617 17.15 -4.98 19.58
C MET A 617 18.42 -5.32 20.36
N GLN A 618 19.58 -5.33 19.70
CA GLN A 618 20.85 -5.61 20.36
C GLN A 618 21.31 -4.47 21.26
N LYS A 619 20.99 -3.21 20.94
CA LYS A 619 21.32 -2.02 21.77
C LYS A 619 20.39 -1.84 22.96
N LEU A 620 19.12 -2.22 22.81
CA LEU A 620 18.07 -1.91 23.78
C LEU A 620 18.37 -2.39 25.22
N PRO A 621 18.87 -3.62 25.47
CA PRO A 621 19.22 -4.07 26.82
C PRO A 621 20.32 -3.22 27.46
N GLY A 622 21.37 -2.92 26.69
CA GLY A 622 22.49 -2.10 27.16
C GLY A 622 22.07 -0.68 27.52
N TYR A 623 21.19 -0.09 26.71
CA TYR A 623 20.62 1.23 26.95
C TYR A 623 19.81 1.28 28.25
N LEU A 624 18.86 0.35 28.41
CA LEU A 624 17.99 0.29 29.58
C LEU A 624 18.78 0.07 30.88
N MET A 625 19.76 -0.85 30.85
CA MET A 625 20.63 -1.13 31.99
C MET A 625 21.45 0.10 32.40
N GLN A 626 22.04 0.81 31.44
CA GLN A 626 22.80 2.03 31.73
C GLN A 626 21.90 3.16 32.24
N LEU A 627 20.73 3.33 31.64
CA LEU A 627 19.76 4.35 32.05
C LEU A 627 19.32 4.15 33.51
N GLN A 628 19.02 2.92 33.91
CA GLN A 628 18.72 2.58 35.30
C GLN A 628 19.93 2.75 36.23
N GLY A 629 21.15 2.43 35.77
CA GLY A 629 22.37 2.62 36.55
C GLY A 629 22.68 4.09 36.83
N LEU A 630 22.38 4.98 35.89
CA LEU A 630 22.54 6.43 36.04
C LEU A 630 21.44 7.05 36.93
N ASN A 631 20.26 6.45 36.97
CA ASN A 631 19.08 7.02 37.64
C ASN A 631 18.46 6.03 38.61
N ALA A 632 18.79 6.15 39.91
CA ALA A 632 18.29 5.24 40.96
C ALA A 632 16.75 5.21 41.12
N HIS A 633 16.04 6.19 40.56
CA HIS A 633 14.59 6.33 40.60
C HIS A 633 13.88 5.86 39.32
N VAL A 634 14.63 5.34 38.34
CA VAL A 634 14.10 4.74 37.11
C VAL A 634 14.17 3.22 37.24
N ALA A 635 13.09 2.53 36.87
CA ALA A 635 13.13 1.09 36.63
C ALA A 635 13.11 0.80 35.13
N SER A 636 13.99 -0.13 34.74
CA SER A 636 13.97 -0.73 33.43
C SER A 636 13.84 -2.24 33.55
N ILE A 637 12.99 -2.85 32.73
CA ILE A 637 12.78 -4.31 32.74
C ILE A 637 12.77 -4.77 31.29
N ILE A 638 13.42 -5.90 31.03
CA ILE A 638 13.38 -6.59 29.74
C ILE A 638 13.11 -8.07 29.98
N ASP A 639 12.07 -8.60 29.34
CA ASP A 639 11.74 -10.02 29.35
C ASP A 639 12.08 -10.64 27.99
N THR A 640 12.58 -11.87 28.00
CA THR A 640 12.94 -12.64 26.79
C THR A 640 12.35 -14.04 26.83
N GLU A 641 12.08 -14.62 25.66
CA GLU A 641 11.63 -16.01 25.51
C GLU A 641 12.75 -16.95 25.04
N ASN A 642 12.76 -18.17 25.56
CA ASN A 642 13.65 -19.25 25.12
C ASN A 642 13.08 -19.96 23.90
N SER A 643 13.89 -20.08 22.85
CA SER A 643 13.56 -20.70 21.56
C SER A 643 13.24 -22.22 21.60
N GLN A 644 13.08 -22.83 22.78
CA GLN A 644 12.70 -24.24 22.96
C GLN A 644 11.22 -24.45 23.35
N SER A 645 10.46 -23.40 23.68
CA SER A 645 9.09 -23.54 24.20
C SER A 645 7.98 -23.53 23.15
N ALA A 646 8.30 -23.23 21.87
CA ALA A 646 7.32 -23.20 20.78
C ALA A 646 7.14 -24.55 20.04
N GLN A 647 7.89 -25.59 20.43
CA GLN A 647 7.79 -26.95 19.88
C GLN A 647 7.68 -27.97 21.01
N SER A 648 6.49 -28.10 21.60
CA SER A 648 6.14 -29.30 22.38
C SER A 648 4.67 -29.68 22.18
N ALA A 649 4.32 -30.03 20.94
CA ALA A 649 3.14 -30.85 20.63
C ALA A 649 3.23 -31.43 19.20
N ALA A 650 4.33 -32.09 18.84
CA ALA A 650 4.37 -33.09 17.76
C ALA A 650 5.75 -33.77 17.75
N ASP A 651 5.74 -35.03 18.18
CA ASP A 651 6.63 -36.17 17.91
C ASP A 651 8.14 -35.97 17.66
N GLY A 652 8.92 -36.71 18.43
CA GLY A 652 10.37 -36.68 18.43
C GLY A 652 11.03 -37.55 17.37
N GLU A 653 12.17 -37.10 16.85
CA GLU A 653 13.45 -37.79 16.98
C GLU A 653 14.63 -36.93 16.46
N THR A 654 15.80 -37.19 17.04
CA THR A 654 17.17 -36.80 16.63
C THR A 654 17.62 -35.32 16.71
N ARG A 655 18.25 -35.03 17.86
CA ARG A 655 19.03 -33.82 18.18
C ARG A 655 20.22 -33.61 17.22
N THR A 656 20.18 -32.52 16.46
CA THR A 656 21.36 -31.71 16.13
C THR A 656 21.29 -30.41 16.95
N GLN A 657 22.42 -29.99 17.53
CA GLN A 657 22.50 -28.84 18.44
C GLN A 657 22.17 -27.53 17.71
N THR A 658 20.92 -27.08 17.79
CA THR A 658 20.52 -25.71 17.45
C THR A 658 21.02 -24.74 18.51
N THR A 659 21.72 -23.70 18.09
CA THR A 659 22.19 -22.59 18.92
C THR A 659 21.01 -21.90 19.63
N SER A 660 21.06 -21.90 20.96
CA SER A 660 20.07 -21.26 21.85
C SER A 660 20.21 -19.73 21.80
N GLY A 661 19.23 -19.00 21.27
CA GLY A 661 19.17 -17.54 21.32
C GLY A 661 17.96 -17.04 22.12
N MET A 662 18.12 -16.00 22.93
CA MET A 662 17.02 -15.34 23.67
C MET A 662 16.32 -14.35 22.73
N ARG A 663 15.01 -14.48 22.56
CA ARG A 663 14.21 -13.54 21.75
C ARG A 663 13.59 -12.46 22.63
N PHE A 664 13.62 -11.22 22.17
CA PHE A 664 12.90 -10.12 22.80
C PHE A 664 11.40 -10.45 22.90
N LEU A 665 10.82 -10.29 24.09
CA LEU A 665 9.38 -10.40 24.30
C LEU A 665 8.78 -9.02 24.58
N ARG A 666 9.25 -8.35 25.64
CA ARG A 666 8.71 -7.06 26.09
C ARG A 666 9.71 -6.29 26.92
N ALA A 667 9.59 -4.97 26.93
CA ALA A 667 10.40 -4.09 27.77
C ALA A 667 9.55 -3.00 28.44
N LEU A 668 9.97 -2.57 29.62
CA LEU A 668 9.36 -1.49 30.39
C LEU A 668 10.43 -0.44 30.72
N LEU A 669 10.05 0.82 30.53
CA LEU A 669 10.69 2.00 31.09
C LEU A 669 9.70 2.66 32.07
N ALA A 670 10.00 2.62 33.36
CA ALA A 670 9.22 3.28 34.40
C ALA A 670 10.06 4.37 35.05
N LEU A 671 9.55 5.59 35.05
CA LEU A 671 10.20 6.75 35.65
C LEU A 671 9.87 6.83 37.14
N ASP A 672 10.16 7.97 37.77
CA ASP A 672 10.06 8.16 39.21
C ASP A 672 8.60 8.07 39.74
N PRO A 673 8.27 7.07 40.57
CA PRO A 673 6.95 6.97 41.20
C PRO A 673 6.73 8.05 42.27
N THR A 674 7.77 8.69 42.79
CA THR A 674 7.66 9.71 43.85
C THR A 674 7.03 11.02 43.36
N GLY A 675 7.13 11.32 42.06
CA GLY A 675 6.44 12.47 41.45
C GLY A 675 4.92 12.33 41.47
N VAL A 676 4.43 11.09 41.32
CA VAL A 676 3.01 10.74 41.16
C VAL A 676 2.16 11.13 42.38
N TRP A 677 2.73 11.15 43.58
CA TRP A 677 1.97 11.38 44.82
C TRP A 677 1.44 12.81 44.98
N ASN A 678 2.10 13.78 44.35
CA ASN A 678 1.77 15.20 44.44
C ASN A 678 1.08 15.73 43.18
N ASP A 679 0.86 14.86 42.20
CA ASP A 679 0.10 15.14 40.99
C ASP A 679 -1.40 15.20 41.29
N GLN A 680 -2.23 15.38 40.25
CA GLN A 680 -3.69 15.35 40.41
C GLN A 680 -4.21 14.00 40.94
N GLY A 681 -3.37 12.97 41.10
CA GLY A 681 -3.79 11.69 41.63
C GLY A 681 -4.87 11.04 40.76
N VAL A 682 -4.75 11.22 39.44
CA VAL A 682 -5.52 10.54 38.39
C VAL A 682 -4.51 10.06 37.35
N LEU A 683 -4.65 8.82 36.92
CA LEU A 683 -3.73 8.20 35.96
C LEU A 683 -4.48 7.83 34.68
N GLY A 684 -3.81 7.96 33.54
CA GLY A 684 -4.29 7.45 32.25
C GLY A 684 -3.45 6.26 31.84
N VAL A 685 -4.08 5.18 31.37
CA VAL A 685 -3.38 4.08 30.70
C VAL A 685 -3.95 3.92 29.30
N ASP A 686 -3.06 3.93 28.32
CA ASP A 686 -3.41 3.76 26.92
C ASP A 686 -2.51 2.74 26.23
N SER A 687 -2.99 2.20 25.12
CA SER A 687 -2.24 1.34 24.21
C SER A 687 -2.20 1.99 22.82
N VAL A 688 -1.01 2.05 22.23
CA VAL A 688 -0.80 2.64 20.91
C VAL A 688 -0.06 1.65 20.03
N GLU A 689 -0.61 1.32 18.86
CA GLU A 689 0.09 0.48 17.88
C GLU A 689 1.30 1.23 17.32
N MET A 690 2.45 0.56 17.27
CA MET A 690 3.65 1.09 16.63
C MET A 690 3.37 1.26 15.13
N GLN A 691 3.75 2.42 14.58
CA GLN A 691 3.54 2.82 13.19
C GLN A 691 4.83 2.71 12.36
N HIS A 692 5.81 1.94 12.85
CA HIS A 692 7.08 1.73 12.16
C HIS A 692 6.96 0.62 11.10
N SER A 693 7.47 0.87 9.89
CA SER A 693 7.42 -0.06 8.74
C SER A 693 7.94 -1.47 9.07
N SER A 694 8.96 -1.53 9.92
CA SER A 694 9.77 -2.73 10.19
C SER A 694 9.58 -3.35 11.59
N TYR A 695 8.69 -2.79 12.42
CA TYR A 695 8.42 -3.29 13.78
C TYR A 695 6.94 -3.09 14.16
N ASN A 696 6.20 -4.19 14.30
CA ASN A 696 4.76 -4.20 14.56
C ASN A 696 4.44 -4.59 16.02
N GLY A 697 4.81 -3.74 16.97
CA GLY A 697 4.51 -3.91 18.40
C GLY A 697 3.41 -2.98 18.91
N THR A 698 3.12 -3.05 20.20
CA THR A 698 2.22 -2.12 20.90
C THR A 698 2.99 -1.41 22.01
N LEU A 699 2.80 -0.10 22.11
CA LEU A 699 3.29 0.74 23.19
C LEU A 699 2.19 0.93 24.24
N LEU A 700 2.36 0.38 25.43
CA LEU A 700 1.53 0.67 26.60
C LEU A 700 2.10 1.88 27.34
N VAL A 701 1.29 2.86 27.68
CA VAL A 701 1.75 4.10 28.33
C VAL A 701 0.95 4.42 29.57
N LEU A 702 1.63 4.83 30.64
CA LEU A 702 1.06 5.41 31.85
C LEU A 702 1.32 6.92 31.84
N ILE A 703 0.25 7.71 31.82
CA ILE A 703 0.29 9.17 31.76
C ILE A 703 -0.34 9.80 33.01
N GLY A 704 0.17 10.96 33.40
CA GLY A 704 -0.31 11.77 34.52
C GLY A 704 -0.37 13.25 34.16
N ARG A 705 -0.78 14.08 35.12
CA ARG A 705 -0.76 15.55 35.03
C ARG A 705 -0.19 16.16 36.30
N ASP A 706 0.77 17.05 36.13
CA ASP A 706 1.38 17.76 37.25
C ASP A 706 0.41 18.79 37.87
N GLY A 707 0.81 19.33 39.02
CA GLY A 707 0.08 20.39 39.72
C GLY A 707 -0.15 21.68 38.93
N ASN A 708 0.44 21.83 37.74
CA ASN A 708 0.23 22.94 36.83
C ASN A 708 -0.53 22.52 35.56
N LEU A 709 -1.26 21.40 35.64
CA LEU A 709 -2.08 20.83 34.57
C LEU A 709 -1.30 20.39 33.33
N LYS A 710 0.02 20.20 33.44
CA LYS A 710 0.85 19.78 32.30
C LYS A 710 0.99 18.25 32.26
N PRO A 711 0.82 17.63 31.08
CA PRO A 711 0.92 16.19 30.96
C PRO A 711 2.35 15.71 31.26
N LEU A 712 2.47 14.48 31.75
CA LEU A 712 3.74 13.77 31.88
C LEU A 712 3.56 12.28 31.62
N ILE A 713 4.60 11.67 31.07
CA ILE A 713 4.74 10.22 31.00
C ILE A 713 5.33 9.76 32.33
N HIS A 714 4.72 8.73 32.92
CA HIS A 714 5.24 8.05 34.10
C HIS A 714 5.89 6.71 33.74
N ALA A 715 5.36 6.01 32.75
CA ALA A 715 5.96 4.78 32.25
C ALA A 715 5.53 4.49 30.80
N ALA A 716 6.36 3.72 30.10
CA ALA A 716 6.08 3.20 28.77
C ALA A 716 6.60 1.77 28.66
N ALA A 717 5.86 0.89 28.00
CA ALA A 717 6.25 -0.49 27.76
C ALA A 717 6.02 -0.90 26.31
N LEU A 718 7.03 -1.51 25.71
CA LEU A 718 6.93 -2.15 24.40
C LEU A 718 6.55 -3.62 24.58
N VAL A 719 5.44 -4.02 23.99
CA VAL A 719 4.89 -5.38 24.04
C VAL A 719 4.53 -5.85 22.64
N PRO A 720 4.42 -7.16 22.35
CA PRO A 720 4.09 -7.66 21.01
C PRO A 720 2.68 -7.27 20.57
N LYS A 721 1.72 -7.29 21.50
CA LYS A 721 0.32 -6.92 21.27
C LYS A 721 -0.37 -6.55 22.59
N GLU A 722 -1.46 -5.81 22.51
CA GLU A 722 -2.34 -5.57 23.66
C GLU A 722 -3.11 -6.86 24.03
N SER A 723 -2.59 -7.64 24.97
CA SER A 723 -3.29 -8.79 25.57
C SER A 723 -3.45 -8.61 27.07
N VAL A 724 -4.41 -9.34 27.67
CA VAL A 724 -4.63 -9.35 29.13
C VAL A 724 -3.33 -9.68 29.86
N GLU A 725 -2.55 -10.63 29.35
CA GLU A 725 -1.25 -11.01 29.92
C GLU A 725 -0.26 -9.84 29.94
N HIS A 726 -0.06 -9.16 28.80
CA HIS A 726 0.87 -8.03 28.70
C HIS A 726 0.42 -6.83 29.54
N CYS A 727 -0.88 -6.57 29.58
CA CYS A 727 -1.47 -5.51 30.39
C CYS A 727 -1.33 -5.79 31.89
N THR A 728 -1.63 -7.03 32.33
CA THR A 728 -1.45 -7.44 33.72
C THR A 728 0.02 -7.34 34.13
N TRP A 729 0.94 -7.84 33.29
CA TRP A 729 2.38 -7.69 33.53
C TRP A 729 2.80 -6.21 33.69
N PHE A 730 2.34 -5.33 32.81
CA PHE A 730 2.65 -3.90 32.88
C PHE A 730 2.18 -3.29 34.21
N LEU A 731 0.93 -3.52 34.61
CA LEU A 731 0.36 -3.01 35.86
C LEU A 731 1.06 -3.60 37.10
N GLU A 732 1.41 -4.88 37.08
CA GLU A 732 2.16 -5.56 38.15
C GLU A 732 3.54 -4.93 38.35
N LYS A 733 4.30 -4.72 37.27
CA LYS A 733 5.62 -4.11 37.35
C LYS A 733 5.56 -2.68 37.88
N LEU A 734 4.56 -1.91 37.49
CA LEU A 734 4.35 -0.56 38.02
C LEU A 734 4.05 -0.57 39.52
N ILE A 735 3.14 -1.44 39.99
CA ILE A 735 2.86 -1.57 41.42
C ILE A 735 4.10 -1.99 42.20
N ALA A 736 4.86 -2.96 41.67
CA ALA A 736 6.11 -3.41 42.28
C ALA A 736 7.17 -2.29 42.36
N HIS A 737 7.19 -1.39 41.38
CA HIS A 737 8.06 -0.21 41.40
C HIS A 737 7.51 0.94 42.29
N GLY A 738 6.33 0.79 42.90
CA GLY A 738 5.78 1.74 43.86
C GLY A 738 4.75 2.72 43.29
N PHE A 739 4.25 2.50 42.07
CA PHE A 739 3.16 3.32 41.52
C PHE A 739 1.84 3.04 42.26
N PRO A 740 1.14 4.08 42.75
CA PRO A 740 -0.05 3.93 43.58
C PRO A 740 -1.35 3.69 42.77
N LEU A 741 -1.33 2.72 41.84
CA LEU A 741 -2.44 2.46 40.92
C LEU A 741 -3.77 2.13 41.63
N ARG A 742 -3.71 1.55 42.84
CA ARG A 742 -4.90 1.23 43.65
C ARG A 742 -5.44 2.42 44.47
N ARG A 743 -4.66 3.50 44.60
CA ARG A 743 -5.03 4.69 45.38
C ARG A 743 -5.80 5.69 44.54
N PHE A 744 -5.42 5.83 43.28
CA PHE A 744 -5.88 6.87 42.38
C PHE A 744 -6.84 6.31 41.32
N PRO A 745 -7.89 7.07 40.94
CA PRO A 745 -8.70 6.72 39.79
C PRO A 745 -7.85 6.65 38.52
N MET A 746 -8.22 5.72 37.65
CA MET A 746 -7.54 5.45 36.41
C MET A 746 -8.50 5.56 35.24
N VAL A 747 -8.13 6.31 34.22
CA VAL A 747 -8.84 6.36 32.95
C VAL A 747 -8.11 5.42 31.99
N ILE A 748 -8.82 4.52 31.35
CA ILE A 748 -8.26 3.57 30.39
C ILE A 748 -8.91 3.75 29.02
N ASN A 749 -8.22 3.36 27.95
CA ASN A 749 -8.92 3.13 26.70
C ASN A 749 -9.95 2.01 26.91
N GLY A 750 -11.14 2.15 26.32
CA GLY A 750 -12.27 1.24 26.59
C GLY A 750 -12.10 -0.18 26.06
N ARG A 751 -10.88 -0.59 25.68
CA ARG A 751 -10.56 -1.86 25.02
C ARG A 751 -10.38 -2.99 26.05
N GLY A 752 -10.81 -4.20 25.66
CA GLY A 752 -11.10 -5.29 26.60
C GLY A 752 -9.93 -5.82 27.43
N ALA A 753 -8.69 -5.78 26.91
CA ALA A 753 -7.53 -6.36 27.58
C ALA A 753 -7.11 -5.56 28.83
N LEU A 754 -7.01 -4.23 28.70
CA LEU A 754 -6.68 -3.33 29.81
C LEU A 754 -7.75 -3.34 30.90
N GLY A 755 -9.04 -3.28 30.53
CA GLY A 755 -10.14 -3.33 31.50
C GLY A 755 -10.18 -4.65 32.29
N THR A 756 -9.94 -5.77 31.60
CA THR A 756 -9.85 -7.10 32.23
C THR A 756 -8.64 -7.19 33.17
N ALA A 757 -7.46 -6.73 32.74
CA ALA A 757 -6.26 -6.69 33.57
C ALA A 757 -6.46 -5.84 34.84
N CYS A 758 -7.10 -4.67 34.72
CA CYS A 758 -7.41 -3.82 35.88
C CYS A 758 -8.33 -4.53 36.89
N THR A 759 -9.31 -5.28 36.38
CA THR A 759 -10.24 -6.07 37.20
C THR A 759 -9.49 -7.18 37.93
N GLN A 760 -8.65 -7.95 37.24
CA GLN A 760 -7.81 -9.00 37.83
C GLN A 760 -6.87 -8.44 38.91
N MET A 761 -6.31 -7.25 38.66
CA MET A 761 -5.40 -6.55 39.58
C MET A 761 -6.11 -5.82 40.73
N HIS A 762 -7.45 -5.89 40.79
CA HIS A 762 -8.31 -5.24 41.77
C HIS A 762 -8.06 -3.72 41.84
N VAL A 763 -7.96 -3.06 40.69
CA VAL A 763 -7.91 -1.59 40.61
C VAL A 763 -9.33 -1.04 40.78
N PRO A 764 -9.63 -0.32 41.88
CA PRO A 764 -11.01 -0.10 42.33
C PRO A 764 -11.77 1.02 41.60
N HIS A 765 -11.07 1.90 40.87
CA HIS A 765 -11.64 3.14 40.33
C HIS A 765 -11.24 3.32 38.86
N VAL A 766 -11.84 2.54 37.97
CA VAL A 766 -11.49 2.53 36.54
C VAL A 766 -12.61 3.19 35.74
N MET A 767 -12.26 4.20 34.95
CA MET A 767 -13.14 4.85 33.99
C MET A 767 -12.68 4.61 32.55
N MET A 768 -13.62 4.54 31.63
CA MET A 768 -13.39 4.49 30.20
C MET A 768 -13.17 5.90 29.67
N CYS A 769 -12.19 6.04 28.78
CA CYS A 769 -11.97 7.23 27.99
C CYS A 769 -13.21 7.55 27.15
N THR A 770 -13.76 8.75 27.30
CA THR A 770 -14.96 9.17 26.56
C THR A 770 -14.73 9.26 25.06
N ARG A 771 -13.50 9.61 24.65
CA ARG A 771 -13.12 9.64 23.23
C ARG A 771 -13.10 8.24 22.60
N HIS A 772 -12.50 7.27 23.29
CA HIS A 772 -12.53 5.87 22.87
C HIS A 772 -13.95 5.28 22.85
N LEU A 773 -14.85 5.77 23.72
CA LEU A 773 -16.28 5.40 23.63
C LEU A 773 -16.92 5.92 22.34
N LEU A 774 -16.66 7.17 21.96
CA LEU A 774 -17.16 7.76 20.71
C LEU A 774 -16.58 7.06 19.47
N GLU A 775 -15.30 6.69 19.50
CA GLU A 775 -14.66 5.91 18.44
C GLU A 775 -15.25 4.50 18.36
N GLY A 776 -15.44 3.84 19.50
CA GLY A 776 -16.09 2.52 19.56
C GLY A 776 -17.53 2.51 19.03
N MET A 777 -18.26 3.61 19.14
CA MET A 777 -19.58 3.77 18.50
C MET A 777 -19.47 3.81 16.98
N ARG A 778 -18.50 4.56 16.44
CA ARG A 778 -18.25 4.72 15.01
C ARG A 778 -17.75 3.41 14.37
N GLU A 779 -16.80 2.74 15.00
CA GLU A 779 -16.11 1.57 14.44
C GLU A 779 -16.89 0.26 14.67
N GLY A 780 -17.37 -0.01 15.89
CA GLY A 780 -17.90 -1.33 16.26
C GLY A 780 -19.37 -1.58 15.95
N LYS A 781 -20.13 -0.51 15.66
CA LYS A 781 -21.59 -0.58 15.40
C LYS A 781 -22.03 0.24 14.18
N GLY A 782 -21.10 0.94 13.50
CA GLY A 782 -21.42 1.78 12.35
C GLY A 782 -22.33 2.96 12.69
N VAL A 783 -22.33 3.43 13.94
CA VAL A 783 -23.21 4.53 14.35
C VAL A 783 -22.67 5.84 13.78
N GLU A 784 -23.44 6.46 12.88
CA GLU A 784 -23.12 7.78 12.35
C GLU A 784 -23.37 8.83 13.45
N LEU A 785 -22.29 9.40 13.99
CA LEU A 785 -22.36 10.42 15.04
C LEU A 785 -22.21 11.82 14.46
N GLN A 786 -23.24 12.65 14.58
CA GLN A 786 -23.16 14.07 14.26
C GLN A 786 -22.49 14.87 15.40
N PRO A 787 -21.97 16.08 15.15
CA PRO A 787 -21.37 16.91 16.21
C PRO A 787 -22.29 17.19 17.40
N GLU A 788 -23.61 17.26 17.15
CA GLU A 788 -24.62 17.44 18.20
C GLU A 788 -24.77 16.19 19.08
N ASP A 789 -24.70 15.00 18.48
CA ASP A 789 -24.74 13.72 19.20
C ASP A 789 -23.51 13.57 20.10
N GLU A 790 -22.33 13.88 19.56
CA GLU A 790 -21.08 13.89 20.33
C GLU A 790 -21.17 14.89 21.50
N ALA A 791 -21.72 16.08 21.27
CA ALA A 791 -21.94 17.07 22.33
C ALA A 791 -22.87 16.54 23.45
N LEU A 792 -23.91 15.77 23.11
CA LEU A 792 -24.80 15.13 24.09
C LEU A 792 -24.12 14.00 24.85
N VAL A 793 -23.25 13.20 24.22
CA VAL A 793 -22.43 12.20 24.92
C VAL A 793 -21.48 12.88 25.90
N TRP A 794 -20.82 13.98 25.50
CA TRP A 794 -20.01 14.80 26.40
C TRP A 794 -20.84 15.44 27.52
N GLN A 795 -22.08 15.83 27.25
CA GLN A 795 -22.99 16.35 28.26
C GLN A 795 -23.39 15.26 29.27
N ALA A 796 -23.68 14.05 28.81
CA ALA A 796 -23.97 12.89 29.64
C ALA A 796 -22.76 12.51 30.52
N GLN A 797 -21.57 12.47 29.94
CA GLN A 797 -20.29 12.27 30.64
C GLN A 797 -20.12 13.28 31.79
N ARG A 798 -20.42 14.56 31.51
CA ARG A 798 -20.22 15.70 32.42
C ARG A 798 -21.37 15.93 33.39
N ALA A 799 -22.43 15.12 33.35
CA ALA A 799 -23.58 15.26 34.22
C ALA A 799 -23.16 15.30 35.70
N GLU A 800 -23.76 16.19 36.49
CA GLU A 800 -23.49 16.31 37.93
C GLU A 800 -24.50 15.52 38.78
N ALA A 801 -25.58 15.04 38.17
CA ALA A 801 -26.61 14.22 38.78
C ALA A 801 -27.20 13.24 37.77
N GLU A 802 -27.77 12.15 38.27
CA GLU A 802 -28.44 11.13 37.44
C GLU A 802 -29.56 11.72 36.57
N SER A 803 -30.32 12.69 37.09
CA SER A 803 -31.35 13.37 36.32
C SER A 803 -30.81 14.15 35.12
N GLU A 804 -29.63 14.77 35.25
CA GLU A 804 -28.96 15.50 34.16
C GLU A 804 -28.45 14.52 33.09
N TYR A 805 -27.92 13.36 33.52
CA TYR A 805 -27.53 12.26 32.64
C TYR A 805 -28.73 11.72 31.84
N LEU A 806 -29.82 11.40 32.53
CA LEU A 806 -31.03 10.87 31.90
C LEU A 806 -31.63 11.86 30.89
N VAL A 807 -31.56 13.17 31.17
CA VAL A 807 -31.98 14.21 30.21
C VAL A 807 -31.11 14.20 28.96
N ALA A 808 -29.78 14.13 29.11
CA ALA A 808 -28.86 14.08 27.97
C ALA A 808 -29.07 12.82 27.13
N VAL A 809 -29.23 11.65 27.76
CA VAL A 809 -29.52 10.39 27.06
C VAL A 809 -30.90 10.40 26.40
N ALA A 810 -31.91 11.04 27.00
CA ALA A 810 -33.24 11.20 26.40
C ALA A 810 -33.25 12.21 25.24
N GLN A 811 -32.37 13.20 25.25
CA GLN A 811 -32.13 14.09 24.10
C GLN A 811 -31.43 13.31 22.99
N LEU A 812 -30.38 12.56 23.32
CA LEU A 812 -29.65 11.73 22.37
C LEU A 812 -30.58 10.71 21.74
N SER A 813 -31.42 10.02 22.52
CA SER A 813 -32.38 9.04 22.01
C SER A 813 -33.42 9.60 21.05
N ARG A 814 -33.68 10.91 21.05
CA ARG A 814 -34.60 11.56 20.10
C ARG A 814 -33.91 11.95 18.79
N GLN A 815 -32.59 12.14 18.82
CA GLN A 815 -31.79 12.54 17.68
C GLN A 815 -31.14 11.32 17.01
N ASN A 816 -30.58 10.43 17.82
CA ASN A 816 -29.81 9.26 17.42
C ASN A 816 -30.04 8.11 18.42
N GLU A 817 -31.03 7.27 18.12
CA GLU A 817 -31.44 6.17 19.01
C GLU A 817 -30.36 5.08 19.14
N GLU A 818 -29.58 4.85 18.09
CA GLU A 818 -28.49 3.87 18.08
C GLU A 818 -27.35 4.30 19.02
N ALA A 819 -26.94 5.56 18.96
CA ALA A 819 -25.97 6.13 19.90
C ALA A 819 -26.48 6.07 21.35
N ALA A 820 -27.76 6.37 21.58
CA ALA A 820 -28.36 6.28 22.90
C ALA A 820 -28.39 4.83 23.43
N ASN A 821 -28.68 3.85 22.57
CA ASN A 821 -28.67 2.43 22.93
C ASN A 821 -27.27 1.94 23.29
N TYR A 822 -26.24 2.38 22.55
CA TYR A 822 -24.85 2.10 22.90
C TYR A 822 -24.51 2.62 24.30
N ILE A 823 -24.88 3.88 24.59
CA ILE A 823 -24.65 4.48 25.91
C ILE A 823 -25.41 3.75 27.02
N ARG A 824 -26.65 3.34 26.78
CA ARG A 824 -27.46 2.60 27.77
C ARG A 824 -26.87 1.23 28.12
N ALA A 825 -26.12 0.62 27.20
CA ALA A 825 -25.45 -0.66 27.45
C ALA A 825 -24.26 -0.53 28.40
N LEU A 826 -23.78 0.69 28.65
CA LEU A 826 -22.65 0.96 29.55
C LEU A 826 -23.16 1.34 30.95
N GLU A 827 -22.53 0.78 31.98
CA GLU A 827 -22.79 1.22 33.35
C GLU A 827 -22.28 2.67 33.53
N PRO A 828 -23.11 3.63 34.00
CA PRO A 828 -22.68 5.03 34.13
C PRO A 828 -21.46 5.22 35.04
N ILE A 829 -21.31 4.35 36.05
CA ILE A 829 -20.14 4.29 36.96
C ILE A 829 -18.82 3.98 36.23
N ARG A 830 -18.83 3.61 34.95
CA ARG A 830 -17.60 3.33 34.19
C ARG A 830 -17.16 4.49 33.32
N TRP A 831 -17.92 5.58 33.18
CA TRP A 831 -17.53 6.65 32.25
C TRP A 831 -18.15 8.04 32.54
N CYS A 832 -19.24 8.10 33.30
CA CYS A 832 -19.88 9.35 33.71
C CYS A 832 -19.27 9.89 35.01
N LEU A 833 -19.29 11.21 35.19
CA LEU A 833 -18.77 11.85 36.39
C LEU A 833 -19.72 11.74 37.59
N TYR A 834 -21.03 11.88 37.42
CA TYR A 834 -21.98 11.97 38.55
C TYR A 834 -21.88 10.82 39.56
N PRO A 835 -21.67 9.54 39.17
CA PRO A 835 -21.53 8.45 40.13
C PRO A 835 -20.20 8.56 40.90
N TYR A 836 -19.16 9.11 40.29
CA TYR A 836 -17.82 9.29 40.87
C TYR A 836 -17.69 10.47 41.83
N LEU A 837 -18.53 11.50 41.68
CA LEU A 837 -18.41 12.76 42.44
C LEU A 837 -18.32 12.54 43.95
N ALA A 838 -19.01 11.53 44.50
CA ALA A 838 -19.00 11.21 45.93
C ALA A 838 -17.81 10.31 46.37
N MET A 839 -17.09 9.69 45.44
CA MET A 839 -16.03 8.72 45.72
C MET A 839 -14.63 9.29 45.56
N ARG A 840 -14.35 9.93 44.42
CA ARG A 840 -13.02 10.43 44.04
C ARG A 840 -13.12 11.63 43.11
N LYS A 841 -12.09 12.47 43.14
CA LYS A 841 -11.92 13.59 42.22
C LYS A 841 -11.23 13.11 40.96
N MET A 842 -11.72 13.55 39.81
CA MET A 842 -11.12 13.30 38.50
C MET A 842 -10.35 14.50 37.96
N TYR A 843 -10.40 15.67 38.61
CA TYR A 843 -9.69 16.89 38.18
C TYR A 843 -9.90 17.28 36.71
N GLY A 844 -11.07 16.96 36.17
CA GLY A 844 -11.41 17.20 34.76
C GLY A 844 -10.86 16.17 33.77
N TRP A 845 -10.35 15.03 34.24
CA TRP A 845 -9.99 13.89 33.39
C TRP A 845 -11.23 13.21 32.82
N GLN A 846 -11.25 13.09 31.50
CA GLN A 846 -12.35 12.49 30.73
C GLN A 846 -11.83 11.59 29.60
N THR A 847 -10.55 11.75 29.22
CA THR A 847 -9.89 11.03 28.13
C THR A 847 -8.52 10.53 28.56
N THR A 848 -8.07 9.45 27.91
CA THR A 848 -6.67 9.00 27.88
C THR A 848 -5.90 9.56 26.69
N ARG A 849 -6.61 10.13 25.70
CA ARG A 849 -6.06 10.51 24.41
C ARG A 849 -4.94 11.53 24.60
N TYR A 850 -3.74 11.11 24.25
CA TYR A 850 -2.54 11.93 24.34
C TYR A 850 -2.55 13.05 23.29
N GLU A 851 -3.20 12.90 22.13
CA GLU A 851 -3.31 14.00 21.14
C GLU A 851 -4.05 15.23 21.70
N GLU A 852 -5.07 15.06 22.54
CA GLU A 852 -5.73 16.18 23.23
C GLU A 852 -4.82 16.84 24.29
N LEU A 853 -3.79 16.13 24.75
CA LEU A 853 -2.72 16.65 25.61
C LEU A 853 -1.55 17.23 24.79
N ASP A 854 -1.40 16.82 23.52
CA ASP A 854 -0.32 17.15 22.56
C ASP A 854 -0.64 18.34 21.63
N LEU A 855 -1.90 18.74 21.48
CA LEU A 855 -2.36 19.83 20.58
C LEU A 855 -1.96 21.26 21.04
N GLY A 856 -0.94 21.37 21.88
CA GLY A 856 -0.33 22.64 22.29
C GLY A 856 1.21 22.58 22.22
N THR A 857 1.89 23.63 22.65
CA THR A 857 3.37 23.75 22.61
C THR A 857 4.15 22.78 23.53
N GLN A 858 3.54 21.67 23.96
CA GLN A 858 4.05 20.75 25.00
C GLN A 858 3.68 19.30 24.69
N SER A 859 4.28 18.74 23.64
CA SER A 859 4.08 17.35 23.23
C SER A 859 4.77 16.35 24.18
N LEU A 860 4.13 15.19 24.41
CA LEU A 860 4.66 14.00 25.06
C LEU A 860 5.54 13.15 24.12
N GLY A 861 5.67 13.52 22.85
CA GLY A 861 6.53 12.86 21.86
C GLY A 861 6.07 11.47 21.44
N LEU A 862 4.84 11.06 21.80
CA LEU A 862 4.33 9.71 21.56
C LEU A 862 4.15 9.42 20.06
N THR A 863 3.68 10.38 19.26
CA THR A 863 3.54 10.23 17.81
C THR A 863 4.87 9.95 17.11
N LEU A 864 5.95 10.63 17.53
CA LEU A 864 7.28 10.38 16.98
C LEU A 864 7.86 9.06 17.49
N ALA A 865 7.62 8.72 18.76
CA ALA A 865 8.13 7.49 19.36
C ALA A 865 7.50 6.24 18.73
N THR A 866 6.23 6.28 18.32
CA THR A 866 5.55 5.13 17.70
C THR A 866 6.00 4.89 16.26
N THR A 867 6.59 5.88 15.59
CA THR A 867 7.17 5.76 14.24
C THR A 867 8.66 5.39 14.26
N GLN A 868 9.20 4.93 15.40
CA GLN A 868 10.62 4.61 15.59
C GLN A 868 10.84 3.15 15.99
N LEU A 869 12.04 2.63 15.73
CA LEU A 869 12.45 1.31 16.20
C LEU A 869 12.55 1.27 17.73
N PRO A 870 12.42 0.09 18.38
CA PRO A 870 12.35 -0.04 19.84
C PRO A 870 13.41 0.67 20.68
N TYR A 871 14.67 0.66 20.24
CA TYR A 871 15.74 1.43 20.90
C TYR A 871 15.51 2.94 20.79
N GLU A 872 15.27 3.44 19.56
CA GLU A 872 15.02 4.87 19.33
C GLU A 872 13.71 5.34 19.97
N CYS A 873 12.68 4.50 19.99
CA CYS A 873 11.41 4.75 20.65
C CYS A 873 11.61 5.02 22.15
N LEU A 874 12.23 4.09 22.89
CA LEU A 874 12.47 4.28 24.33
C LEU A 874 13.48 5.40 24.60
N LYS A 875 14.48 5.60 23.73
CA LYS A 875 15.41 6.73 23.81
C LYS A 875 14.72 8.08 23.66
N SER A 876 13.87 8.24 22.64
CA SER A 876 13.09 9.45 22.41
C SER A 876 12.17 9.76 23.60
N LEU A 877 11.52 8.75 24.17
CA LEU A 877 10.71 8.93 25.39
C LEU A 877 11.57 9.33 26.59
N SER A 878 12.77 8.77 26.75
CA SER A 878 13.72 9.22 27.77
C SER A 878 14.19 10.67 27.55
N LEU A 879 14.41 11.10 26.31
CA LEU A 879 14.77 12.48 25.97
C LEU A 879 13.65 13.46 26.33
N VAL A 880 12.41 13.13 25.98
CA VAL A 880 11.24 13.91 26.37
C VAL A 880 11.14 13.98 27.90
N ALA A 881 11.29 12.85 28.59
CA ALA A 881 11.27 12.80 30.04
C ALA A 881 12.38 13.64 30.70
N MET A 882 13.58 13.65 30.12
CA MET A 882 14.71 14.46 30.59
C MET A 882 14.41 15.95 30.47
N GLN A 883 14.00 16.40 29.28
CA GLN A 883 13.65 17.79 29.04
C GLN A 883 12.49 18.23 29.94
N ALA A 884 11.48 17.38 30.08
CA ALA A 884 10.32 17.60 30.91
C ALA A 884 10.68 17.68 32.41
N THR A 885 11.67 16.91 32.87
CA THR A 885 12.19 16.96 34.24
C THR A 885 12.94 18.26 34.48
N PHE A 886 13.85 18.63 33.58
CA PHE A 886 14.61 19.87 33.67
C PHE A 886 13.71 21.12 33.69
N GLN A 887 12.73 21.20 32.77
CA GLN A 887 11.78 22.31 32.72
C GLN A 887 10.93 22.43 34.00
N ARG A 888 10.65 21.32 34.68
CA ARG A 888 9.92 21.33 35.96
C ARG A 888 10.81 21.75 37.11
N HIS A 889 12.08 21.34 37.10
CA HIS A 889 13.07 21.82 38.06
C HIS A 889 13.26 23.35 37.98
N GLU A 890 13.45 23.88 36.77
CA GLU A 890 13.58 25.33 36.52
C GLU A 890 12.36 26.08 37.04
N ARG A 891 11.15 25.63 36.67
CA ARG A 891 9.89 26.23 37.14
C ARG A 891 9.73 26.15 38.65
N ALA A 892 10.04 25.01 39.27
CA ALA A 892 9.98 24.85 40.71
C ALA A 892 10.91 25.84 41.42
N THR A 893 12.15 25.97 40.94
CA THR A 893 13.13 26.92 41.48
C THR A 893 12.66 28.36 41.31
N GLN A 894 12.15 28.71 40.13
CA GLN A 894 11.63 30.04 39.86
C GLN A 894 10.43 30.37 40.76
N TRP A 895 9.43 29.50 40.85
CA TRP A 895 8.21 29.78 41.61
C TRP A 895 8.46 29.86 43.11
N GLU A 896 9.45 29.11 43.62
CA GLU A 896 9.90 29.23 45.01
C GLU A 896 10.57 30.58 45.28
N LEU A 897 11.47 31.03 44.38
CA LEU A 897 12.11 32.35 44.47
C LEU A 897 11.10 33.51 44.39
N GLU A 898 10.07 33.36 43.56
CA GLU A 898 8.97 34.31 43.44
C GLU A 898 8.01 34.27 44.65
N GLY A 899 8.17 33.33 45.58
CA GLY A 899 7.30 33.19 46.75
C GLY A 899 5.86 32.80 46.39
N ARG A 900 5.65 32.14 45.24
CA ARG A 900 4.31 31.72 44.81
C ARG A 900 3.75 30.66 45.74
N VAL A 901 2.44 30.73 45.97
CA VAL A 901 1.72 29.76 46.83
C VAL A 901 0.95 28.72 46.01
N VAL A 902 0.38 29.13 44.87
CA VAL A 902 -0.44 28.29 43.98
C VAL A 902 0.17 28.29 42.58
N THR A 903 0.05 27.17 41.86
CA THR A 903 0.57 27.07 40.49
C THR A 903 -0.14 28.03 39.53
N PRO A 904 0.55 28.61 38.54
CA PRO A 904 -0.05 29.58 37.61
C PRO A 904 -1.30 29.08 36.88
N ALA A 905 -1.35 27.80 36.50
CA ALA A 905 -2.51 27.24 35.81
C ALA A 905 -3.74 27.15 36.72
N ALA A 906 -3.55 26.74 37.98
CA ALA A 906 -4.63 26.67 38.96
C ALA A 906 -5.12 28.08 39.36
N GLU A 907 -4.20 29.03 39.47
CA GLU A 907 -4.51 30.45 39.68
C GLU A 907 -5.37 31.01 38.53
N LYS A 908 -4.99 30.75 37.28
CA LYS A 908 -5.78 31.14 36.10
C LYS A 908 -7.18 30.56 36.13
N LEU A 909 -7.34 29.27 36.43
CA LEU A 909 -8.66 28.64 36.55
C LEU A 909 -9.52 29.27 37.66
N MET A 910 -8.90 29.66 38.78
CA MET A 910 -9.59 30.40 39.83
C MET A 910 -10.03 31.79 39.34
N GLN A 911 -9.17 32.52 38.62
CA GLN A 911 -9.50 33.83 38.05
C GLN A 911 -10.70 33.73 37.08
N GLU A 912 -10.77 32.68 36.28
CA GLU A 912 -11.94 32.39 35.42
C GLU A 912 -13.21 32.15 36.24
N GLN A 913 -13.13 31.53 37.42
CA GLN A 913 -14.27 31.41 38.32
C GLN A 913 -14.62 32.76 38.96
N ALA A 914 -13.61 33.54 39.36
CA ALA A 914 -13.78 34.87 39.97
C ALA A 914 -14.49 35.84 39.02
N ALA A 915 -14.15 35.81 37.72
CA ALA A 915 -14.79 36.64 36.69
C ALA A 915 -16.31 36.42 36.58
N ARG A 916 -16.82 35.26 37.02
CA ARG A 916 -18.25 34.93 37.01
C ARG A 916 -18.97 35.27 38.30
N VAL A 917 -18.25 35.62 39.37
CA VAL A 917 -18.82 35.96 40.68
C VAL A 917 -19.88 37.08 40.63
N PRO A 918 -19.75 38.13 39.80
CA PRO A 918 -20.76 39.19 39.73
C PRO A 918 -22.18 38.72 39.38
N GLN A 919 -22.32 37.53 38.77
CA GLN A 919 -23.62 36.94 38.41
C GLN A 919 -24.36 36.32 39.62
N TYR A 920 -23.72 36.26 40.80
CA TYR A 920 -24.20 35.50 41.95
C TYR A 920 -24.58 36.39 43.12
N SER A 921 -25.69 36.05 43.77
CA SER A 921 -26.12 36.61 45.05
C SER A 921 -25.71 35.71 46.21
N VAL A 922 -25.33 36.32 47.33
CA VAL A 922 -24.84 35.65 48.54
C VAL A 922 -25.67 36.07 49.74
N CYS A 923 -26.23 35.08 50.44
CA CYS A 923 -26.83 35.25 51.76
C CYS A 923 -26.01 34.52 52.81
N MET A 924 -25.49 35.25 53.81
CA MET A 924 -24.75 34.66 54.93
C MET A 924 -25.74 34.17 55.98
N SER A 925 -25.67 32.88 56.33
CA SER A 925 -26.41 32.30 57.46
C SER A 925 -25.62 32.39 58.76
N SER A 926 -24.28 32.44 58.68
CA SER A 926 -23.35 32.72 59.78
C SER A 926 -22.03 33.22 59.21
N ALA A 927 -21.03 33.49 60.07
CA ALA A 927 -19.67 33.82 59.61
C ALA A 927 -18.99 32.69 58.81
N GLN A 928 -19.49 31.45 58.92
CA GLN A 928 -18.89 30.26 58.31
C GLN A 928 -19.80 29.57 57.29
N LEU A 929 -21.06 30.01 57.15
CA LEU A 929 -22.06 29.35 56.32
C LEU A 929 -22.77 30.36 55.42
N ALA A 930 -22.75 30.11 54.11
CA ALA A 930 -23.41 30.95 53.11
C ALA A 930 -24.27 30.12 52.16
N PHE A 931 -25.31 30.76 51.61
CA PHE A 931 -26.13 30.25 50.52
C PHE A 931 -25.95 31.17 49.31
N VAL A 932 -25.56 30.59 48.17
CA VAL A 932 -25.16 31.32 46.96
C VAL A 932 -25.96 30.81 45.77
N TRP A 933 -26.51 31.71 44.95
CA TRP A 933 -27.26 31.34 43.74
C TRP A 933 -27.01 32.31 42.59
N ASN A 934 -27.14 31.83 41.35
CA ASN A 934 -27.03 32.67 40.15
C ASN A 934 -28.33 33.47 39.96
N THR A 935 -28.21 34.77 39.77
CA THR A 935 -29.36 35.70 39.61
C THR A 935 -29.90 35.76 38.18
N HIS A 936 -29.15 35.27 37.19
CA HIS A 936 -29.52 35.25 35.78
C HIS A 936 -30.24 33.96 35.35
N ASN A 937 -30.34 32.96 36.22
CA ASN A 937 -31.04 31.71 35.92
C ASN A 937 -32.54 31.83 36.25
N THR A 938 -33.40 31.35 35.34
CA THR A 938 -34.86 31.31 35.53
C THR A 938 -35.31 30.38 36.66
N GLN A 939 -34.51 29.36 36.98
CA GLN A 939 -34.65 28.53 38.17
C GLN A 939 -33.54 28.82 39.18
N ILE A 940 -33.91 29.27 40.38
CA ILE A 940 -32.97 29.58 41.46
C ILE A 940 -32.47 28.27 42.10
N ARG A 941 -31.26 27.84 41.74
CA ARG A 941 -30.57 26.72 42.39
C ARG A 941 -29.59 27.26 43.45
N GLN A 942 -29.97 27.16 44.72
CA GLN A 942 -29.13 27.59 45.85
C GLN A 942 -28.04 26.56 46.14
N ARG A 943 -26.81 27.04 46.37
CA ARG A 943 -25.65 26.24 46.79
C ARG A 943 -25.23 26.63 48.19
N ARG A 944 -25.08 25.64 49.07
CA ARG A 944 -24.56 25.80 50.43
C ARG A 944 -23.03 25.83 50.38
N VAL A 945 -22.42 26.83 50.99
CA VAL A 945 -20.98 27.03 51.12
C VAL A 945 -20.63 27.03 52.60
N ASP A 946 -19.78 26.10 53.02
CA ASP A 946 -19.30 25.96 54.39
C ASP A 946 -17.81 26.27 54.40
N LEU A 947 -17.46 27.45 54.91
CA LEU A 947 -16.10 27.97 54.90
C LEU A 947 -15.22 27.25 55.93
N GLN A 948 -15.79 26.84 57.06
CA GLN A 948 -15.08 26.10 58.12
C GLN A 948 -14.62 24.73 57.63
N HIS A 949 -15.52 23.96 57.00
CA HIS A 949 -15.21 22.65 56.46
C HIS A 949 -14.64 22.71 55.04
N ARG A 950 -14.49 23.91 54.50
CA ARG A 950 -14.02 24.18 53.13
C ARG A 950 -14.85 23.44 52.07
N THR A 951 -16.17 23.36 52.23
CA THR A 951 -17.05 22.63 51.29
C THR A 951 -18.03 23.54 50.57
N CYS A 952 -18.48 23.08 49.39
CA CYS A 952 -19.56 23.71 48.65
C CYS A 952 -20.40 22.60 48.02
N THR A 953 -21.73 22.74 48.01
CA THR A 953 -22.64 21.76 47.38
C THR A 953 -22.67 21.85 45.84
N CYS A 954 -21.71 22.53 45.20
CA CYS A 954 -21.51 22.45 43.76
C CYS A 954 -20.51 21.34 43.43
N ALA A 955 -20.75 20.59 42.34
CA ALA A 955 -19.83 19.54 41.93
C ALA A 955 -18.49 20.08 41.41
N ARG A 956 -18.44 21.35 40.95
CA ARG A 956 -17.22 21.94 40.37
C ARG A 956 -16.02 21.97 41.33
N ARG A 957 -16.18 22.44 42.58
CA ARG A 957 -15.07 22.43 43.56
C ARG A 957 -14.66 20.99 43.86
N LEU A 958 -15.66 20.14 44.09
CA LEU A 958 -15.46 18.74 44.37
C LEU A 958 -14.66 18.08 43.25
N GLN A 959 -14.93 18.42 42.00
CA GLN A 959 -14.31 17.76 40.86
C GLN A 959 -12.94 18.31 40.47
N TRP A 960 -12.72 19.62 40.59
CA TRP A 960 -11.50 20.27 40.10
C TRP A 960 -10.46 20.57 41.18
N GLY A 961 -10.84 20.51 42.45
CA GLY A 961 -9.92 20.83 43.55
C GLY A 961 -9.50 22.31 43.61
N ILE A 962 -10.25 23.20 42.96
CA ILE A 962 -10.04 24.66 42.97
C ILE A 962 -11.25 25.35 43.61
N PRO A 963 -11.10 26.53 44.24
CA PRO A 963 -12.22 27.30 44.76
C PRO A 963 -13.23 27.61 43.65
N CYS A 964 -14.47 27.16 43.83
CA CYS A 964 -15.53 27.45 42.87
C CYS A 964 -16.02 28.90 43.02
N ARG A 965 -16.69 29.41 41.99
CA ARG A 965 -17.33 30.74 42.00
C ARG A 965 -18.25 30.99 43.21
N HIS A 966 -18.88 29.97 43.78
CA HIS A 966 -19.72 30.13 44.98
C HIS A 966 -18.90 30.40 46.24
N VAL A 967 -17.78 29.68 46.42
CA VAL A 967 -16.83 29.93 47.53
C VAL A 967 -16.24 31.33 47.38
N LEU A 968 -15.80 31.69 46.17
CA LEU A 968 -15.25 33.01 45.88
C LEU A 968 -16.26 34.13 46.16
N ALA A 969 -17.53 33.94 45.80
CA ALA A 969 -18.60 34.90 46.11
C ALA A 969 -18.82 35.06 47.63
N ALA A 970 -18.83 33.96 48.39
CA ALA A 970 -18.96 33.99 49.84
C ALA A 970 -17.77 34.69 50.52
N LEU A 971 -16.55 34.39 50.09
CA LEU A 971 -15.33 35.04 50.58
C LEU A 971 -15.28 36.53 50.22
N GLN A 972 -15.68 36.89 48.99
CA GLN A 972 -15.76 38.28 48.56
C GLN A 972 -16.77 39.08 49.39
N LYS A 973 -17.92 38.47 49.73
CA LYS A 973 -18.93 39.09 50.61
C LYS A 973 -18.40 39.38 52.01
N LEU A 974 -17.45 38.57 52.50
CA LEU A 974 -16.79 38.74 53.80
C LEU A 974 -15.51 39.59 53.75
N GLY A 975 -15.08 40.06 52.57
CA GLY A 975 -13.78 40.73 52.41
C GLY A 975 -12.57 39.82 52.61
N ALA A 976 -12.76 38.49 52.55
CA ALA A 976 -11.78 37.46 52.89
C ALA A 976 -11.22 36.72 51.66
N LEU A 977 -11.18 37.37 50.49
CA LEU A 977 -10.79 36.72 49.24
C LEU A 977 -9.35 36.14 49.27
N HIS A 978 -8.46 36.72 50.07
CA HIS A 978 -7.10 36.20 50.30
C HIS A 978 -7.08 34.76 50.85
N GLN A 979 -8.15 34.31 51.52
CA GLN A 979 -8.27 32.94 52.04
C GLN A 979 -8.64 31.92 50.96
N ALA A 980 -8.92 32.34 49.72
CA ALA A 980 -9.26 31.42 48.63
C ALA A 980 -8.17 30.36 48.38
N VAL A 981 -6.91 30.68 48.70
CA VAL A 981 -5.77 29.77 48.63
C VAL A 981 -5.98 28.50 49.48
N GLU A 982 -6.67 28.60 50.61
CA GLU A 982 -6.92 27.45 51.50
C GLU A 982 -7.91 26.43 50.93
N PHE A 983 -8.59 26.77 49.83
CA PHE A 983 -9.60 25.93 49.21
C PHE A 983 -9.07 25.13 48.02
N PHE A 984 -7.81 25.33 47.63
CA PHE A 984 -7.12 24.49 46.64
C PHE A 984 -6.73 23.14 47.25
N ASP A 985 -6.78 22.11 46.42
CA ASP A 985 -6.18 20.82 46.76
C ASP A 985 -4.65 20.90 46.73
N GLU A 986 -4.02 20.04 47.53
CA GLU A 986 -2.57 20.02 47.75
C GLU A 986 -1.75 19.93 46.45
N CYS A 987 -2.25 19.24 45.42
CA CYS A 987 -1.55 19.12 44.13
C CYS A 987 -1.31 20.46 43.43
N TYR A 988 -2.11 21.49 43.70
CA TYR A 988 -1.97 22.83 43.10
C TYR A 988 -1.05 23.76 43.88
N LEU A 989 -0.51 23.33 45.02
CA LEU A 989 0.32 24.16 45.87
C LEU A 989 1.78 24.06 45.42
N VAL A 990 2.41 25.23 45.25
CA VAL A 990 3.80 25.33 44.75
C VAL A 990 4.76 24.57 45.65
N ARG A 991 4.53 24.54 46.97
CA ARG A 991 5.34 23.75 47.90
C ARG A 991 5.44 22.26 47.53
N ASN A 992 4.35 21.67 47.02
CA ASN A 992 4.30 20.26 46.65
C ASN A 992 4.91 20.05 45.26
N TYR A 993 4.73 21.01 44.36
CA TYR A 993 5.43 21.05 43.07
C TYR A 993 6.95 21.10 43.25
N VAL A 994 7.42 21.96 44.15
CA VAL A 994 8.84 22.11 44.51
C VAL A 994 9.37 20.82 45.11
N SER A 995 8.66 20.22 46.06
CA SER A 995 9.00 18.93 46.67
C SER A 995 9.16 17.82 45.63
N SER A 996 8.32 17.79 44.60
CA SER A 996 8.38 16.77 43.54
C SER A 996 9.52 16.97 42.55
N PHE A 997 9.76 18.20 42.10
CA PHE A 997 10.57 18.44 40.89
C PHE A 997 11.87 19.23 41.14
N LYS A 998 12.01 19.96 42.25
CA LYS A 998 13.24 20.72 42.49
C LYS A 998 14.40 19.79 42.81
N GLY A 999 15.52 19.97 42.12
CA GLY A 999 16.72 19.14 42.29
C GLY A 999 16.62 17.76 41.61
N ARG A 1000 15.56 17.52 40.82
CA ARG A 1000 15.45 16.31 39.99
C ARG A 1000 16.20 16.50 38.68
N ALA A 1001 16.92 15.47 38.29
CA ALA A 1001 17.56 15.35 36.99
C ALA A 1001 17.40 13.92 36.49
N LEU A 1002 17.36 13.77 35.17
CA LEU A 1002 17.40 12.49 34.48
C LEU A 1002 18.65 12.50 33.60
N GLU A 1003 19.58 11.58 33.86
CA GLU A 1003 20.80 11.44 33.08
C GLU A 1003 20.61 10.35 32.01
N LEU A 1004 21.03 10.62 30.77
CA LEU A 1004 20.90 9.65 29.68
C LEU A 1004 22.24 8.97 29.36
N PRO A 1005 22.21 7.68 28.98
CA PRO A 1005 23.39 6.98 28.48
C PRO A 1005 24.03 7.68 27.28
N VAL A 1006 25.37 7.63 27.20
CA VAL A 1006 26.12 8.11 26.03
C VAL A 1006 26.12 7.03 24.96
N GLU A 1007 25.70 7.37 23.75
CA GLU A 1007 25.43 6.41 22.68
C GLU A 1007 26.63 5.50 22.35
N ASP A 1008 27.83 6.07 22.28
CA ASP A 1008 29.08 5.34 21.98
C ASP A 1008 29.45 4.31 23.06
N THR A 1009 28.86 4.40 24.25
CA THR A 1009 29.14 3.52 25.39
C THR A 1009 28.12 2.39 25.54
N ILE A 1010 27.05 2.37 24.72
CA ILE A 1010 25.99 1.37 24.81
C ILE A 1010 26.49 0.04 24.24
N ALA A 1011 26.65 -0.95 25.11
CA ALA A 1011 27.03 -2.30 24.71
C ALA A 1011 25.87 -2.98 23.94
N ARG A 1012 26.21 -3.66 22.83
CA ARG A 1012 25.29 -4.51 22.08
C ARG A 1012 25.29 -5.91 22.67
N ASP A 1013 24.12 -6.51 22.86
CA ASP A 1013 23.98 -7.94 23.15
C ASP A 1013 23.82 -8.72 21.83
N PRO A 1014 24.87 -9.40 21.33
CA PRO A 1014 24.80 -10.11 20.04
C PRO A 1014 23.86 -11.32 20.06
N ASN A 1015 23.47 -11.81 21.24
CA ASN A 1015 22.58 -12.96 21.40
C ASN A 1015 21.10 -12.55 21.41
N MET A 1016 20.80 -11.25 21.57
CA MET A 1016 19.44 -10.73 21.54
C MET A 1016 18.90 -10.80 20.12
N ARG A 1017 17.79 -11.52 19.95
CA ARG A 1017 17.08 -11.65 18.67
C ARG A 1017 15.77 -10.87 18.68
N PRO A 1018 15.36 -10.24 17.56
CA PRO A 1018 14.06 -9.60 17.43
C PRO A 1018 12.88 -10.55 17.71
N PRO A 1019 11.70 -10.02 18.10
CA PRO A 1019 10.51 -10.84 18.31
C PRO A 1019 10.06 -11.51 17.00
N LEU A 1020 9.37 -12.65 17.09
CA LEU A 1020 8.63 -13.21 15.97
C LEU A 1020 7.43 -12.27 15.73
N LEU A 1021 7.42 -11.56 14.60
CA LEU A 1021 6.34 -10.65 14.25
C LEU A 1021 5.03 -11.45 14.18
N VAL A 1022 4.10 -11.17 15.08
CA VAL A 1022 2.82 -11.88 15.18
C VAL A 1022 1.92 -11.43 14.04
N GLU A 1023 1.38 -12.38 13.28
CA GLU A 1023 0.33 -12.12 12.29
C GLU A 1023 -0.84 -11.37 12.95
N LYS A 1024 -1.33 -10.31 12.30
CA LYS A 1024 -2.55 -9.63 12.70
C LYS A 1024 -3.70 -10.60 12.49
N GLN A 1025 -4.21 -11.23 13.56
CA GLN A 1025 -5.50 -11.88 13.45
C GLN A 1025 -6.53 -10.80 13.10
N PRO A 1026 -7.45 -11.06 12.15
CA PRO A 1026 -8.57 -10.17 11.92
C PRO A 1026 -9.27 -9.97 13.27
N SER A 1027 -9.67 -8.74 13.55
CA SER A 1027 -10.54 -8.44 14.68
C SER A 1027 -11.78 -9.32 14.55
N ASN A 1028 -11.83 -10.41 15.32
CA ASN A 1028 -13.03 -11.22 15.41
C ASN A 1028 -14.18 -10.29 15.80
N GLU A 1029 -15.28 -10.46 15.09
CA GLU A 1029 -16.56 -9.83 15.32
C GLU A 1029 -16.89 -9.76 16.81
N PHE A 1030 -17.52 -8.66 17.19
CA PHE A 1030 -18.16 -8.49 18.49
C PHE A 1030 -19.20 -9.60 18.72
N GLU A 1031 -18.79 -10.73 19.29
CA GLU A 1031 -19.69 -11.51 20.14
C GLU A 1031 -19.76 -10.82 21.50
N LEU A 1032 -20.85 -10.11 21.74
CA LEU A 1032 -21.32 -9.86 23.10
C LEU A 1032 -21.55 -11.23 23.74
N GLY A 1033 -20.59 -11.70 24.52
CA GLY A 1033 -20.78 -12.80 25.47
C GLY A 1033 -21.80 -12.42 26.54
N ALA A 1034 -23.07 -12.38 26.15
CA ALA A 1034 -24.15 -12.76 27.04
C ALA A 1034 -24.15 -14.30 27.07
N GLU A 1035 -24.17 -14.86 28.28
CA GLU A 1035 -24.17 -16.30 28.59
C GLU A 1035 -22.80 -16.99 28.47
N ASP A 1036 -22.04 -17.09 29.59
CA ASP A 1036 -21.59 -18.41 30.11
C ASP A 1036 -20.75 -18.42 31.41
N SER A 1037 -20.74 -17.38 32.24
CA SER A 1037 -19.95 -17.40 33.51
C SER A 1037 -20.71 -17.11 34.81
N VAL A 1038 -22.04 -17.00 34.78
CA VAL A 1038 -22.87 -16.87 36.01
C VAL A 1038 -23.64 -18.15 36.37
N ALA A 1039 -23.64 -19.18 35.51
CA ALA A 1039 -24.40 -20.42 35.72
C ALA A 1039 -23.69 -21.51 36.56
N ARG A 1040 -22.48 -21.28 37.10
CA ARG A 1040 -21.75 -22.32 37.88
C ARG A 1040 -21.32 -21.94 39.30
N VAL A 1041 -21.80 -20.83 39.86
CA VAL A 1041 -21.60 -20.50 41.29
C VAL A 1041 -22.93 -20.31 42.06
N ILE A 1042 -24.09 -20.40 41.40
CA ILE A 1042 -25.43 -20.29 42.03
C ILE A 1042 -26.26 -21.59 41.89
N SER A 1043 -25.65 -22.74 41.54
CA SER A 1043 -26.33 -24.05 41.54
C SER A 1043 -26.04 -24.92 42.77
N GLY A 1044 -25.32 -24.40 43.78
CA GLY A 1044 -24.94 -25.15 44.98
C GLY A 1044 -25.74 -24.85 46.26
N SER A 1045 -26.66 -23.88 46.25
CA SER A 1045 -27.28 -23.41 47.51
C SER A 1045 -28.75 -22.96 47.45
N LEU A 1046 -29.50 -23.31 46.39
CA LEU A 1046 -30.95 -23.07 46.33
C LEU A 1046 -31.82 -24.31 46.64
N ASP A 1047 -31.26 -25.53 46.62
CA ASP A 1047 -31.98 -26.78 46.95
C ASP A 1047 -32.20 -27.00 48.46
N LYS A 1048 -31.78 -26.05 49.31
CA LYS A 1048 -32.01 -26.11 50.78
C LYS A 1048 -33.00 -25.08 51.33
N LEU A 1049 -33.60 -24.22 50.50
CA LEU A 1049 -34.60 -23.23 50.99
C LEU A 1049 -36.04 -23.46 50.49
N ILE A 1050 -36.28 -24.34 49.51
CA ILE A 1050 -37.62 -24.68 49.02
C ILE A 1050 -38.11 -26.00 49.66
N PHE A 1051 -38.08 -26.07 51.00
CA PHE A 1051 -38.71 -27.16 51.76
C PHE A 1051 -39.53 -26.68 52.97
N LEU A 1052 -39.82 -25.37 53.10
CA LEU A 1052 -40.44 -24.85 54.33
C LEU A 1052 -41.66 -23.93 54.20
N LEU A 1053 -42.22 -23.64 53.01
CA LEU A 1053 -43.34 -22.68 52.93
C LEU A 1053 -44.52 -23.01 52.01
N PHE A 1054 -44.87 -24.29 51.78
CA PHE A 1054 -46.22 -24.63 51.31
C PHE A 1054 -46.85 -25.79 52.11
N LYS A 1055 -47.50 -25.43 53.22
CA LYS A 1055 -48.65 -26.15 53.75
C LYS A 1055 -49.92 -25.51 53.18
N SER A 1056 -50.66 -26.31 52.40
CA SER A 1056 -52.10 -26.22 52.09
C SER A 1056 -52.96 -26.19 53.40
N PRO A 1057 -54.30 -26.03 53.42
CA PRO A 1057 -55.25 -26.01 52.29
C PRO A 1057 -56.46 -25.05 52.39
N ARG A 1058 -56.83 -24.41 51.28
CA ARG A 1058 -58.20 -24.28 50.72
C ARG A 1058 -58.17 -23.40 49.47
#